data_AF-A0A2V4BUP6-F1
#
_entry.id   AF-A0A2V4BUP6-F1
#
_cell.length_a   1.000
_cell.length_b   1.000
_cell.length_c   1.000
_cell.angle_alpha   90.00
_cell.angle_beta   90.00
_cell.angle_gamma   90.00
#
_symmetry.space_group_name_H-M   'P 1'
#
loop_
_entity.id
_entity.type
_entity.pdbx_description
1 polymer ?
#
loop_
_entity_poly.entity_id
_entity_poly.type
_entity_poly.pdbx_seq_one_letter_code
_entity_poly.pdbx_strand_id
1 'polypeptide(L)'
;MIQMNWSKLLNKTFILTVFFALNSILAIAQKSFQDIKKLYPDYNEIILQNSEVYDISIENNGLKIIQDNHYESMILTQNGIFNNKESFSYSDLILLKSYNAYTITNDNGKEKKIKVTQSIEKQSQQSSVFYNDVKERQLTFPNIETGAKKVYDYQTQFLDPHLLHKFIFGDALPIQSSFLEIRTDKNIVIDYKIFNDPNETITYSRTEKKGKWIHKWSLSDIKPAKYEENTPGYLYIVPHVNFYIREYTVNGKTTPVLGNIPALYNYYQQFVKNLNKKEDPNLKELSLEITKDKKTDEEKIKSIFYWVKENIKYIAFENGYEGFIPREASLVFERKFGDCKDMGSIISCMAQYANVKDVTIAWIGTRSIPYSYNDLATPSVDNHMIAIFKKGDDYVFLDATDKETRYGIPTAFIQGKEVLFSENNQYKIHKVPVVPANQNEIKETVNLKIENNKLTGSAKMERYGYNRSHTLMQIGDASNKARQEMVKGLVLKGNNKFDLKTFKEENLTDKDLPYAIDYNFDLDNYIVKVDKEIYVNLFLDKFLEKAMLAKDRVSQYEFEYLTQFTTLYSLEIPKNYTIKYLPKNFDLDNDYLKAHFAYQLKNNILYLNISLIQKKILLNKNDFEPWNEAIKKLKTNYNETIILQEK
;
A
#
# COMPACT_ATOMS: atom_id res chain seq x y z
N MET A 1 -96.19 -6.18 -11.53
CA MET A 1 -95.33 -6.03 -10.33
C MET A 1 -94.38 -4.88 -10.60
N ILE A 2 -94.84 -3.65 -10.28
CA ILE A 2 -94.28 -2.75 -9.24
C ILE A 2 -92.88 -2.26 -9.65
N GLN A 3 -92.55 -0.99 -9.89
CA GLN A 3 -93.17 0.35 -9.95
C GLN A 3 -92.09 1.23 -10.66
N MET A 4 -92.42 2.11 -11.62
CA MET A 4 -92.41 3.60 -11.50
C MET A 4 -91.13 4.23 -10.90
N ASN A 5 -90.59 5.38 -11.28
CA ASN A 5 -90.82 6.38 -12.33
C ASN A 5 -89.65 7.40 -12.22
N TRP A 6 -89.15 7.90 -13.36
CA TRP A 6 -88.89 9.32 -13.68
C TRP A 6 -87.94 10.22 -12.87
N SER A 7 -87.04 10.85 -13.66
CA SER A 7 -86.68 12.29 -13.63
C SER A 7 -85.81 12.75 -12.44
N LYS A 8 -85.03 13.83 -12.46
CA LYS A 8 -84.48 14.78 -13.44
C LYS A 8 -83.51 15.67 -12.60
N LEU A 9 -82.62 16.39 -13.29
CA LEU A 9 -82.12 17.74 -12.96
C LEU A 9 -80.96 17.96 -11.97
N LEU A 10 -79.95 18.68 -12.52
CA LEU A 10 -79.22 19.84 -11.98
C LEU A 10 -78.24 19.57 -10.79
N ASN A 11 -77.07 20.19 -10.66
CA ASN A 11 -76.49 21.37 -11.31
C ASN A 11 -74.98 21.43 -10.97
N LYS A 12 -74.19 21.95 -11.93
CA LYS A 12 -73.04 22.88 -11.78
C LYS A 12 -72.13 22.76 -10.55
N THR A 13 -70.84 22.53 -10.77
CA THR A 13 -69.80 23.58 -10.89
C THR A 13 -68.41 22.99 -11.17
N PHE A 14 -67.56 23.81 -11.81
CA PHE A 14 -66.08 23.74 -11.83
C PHE A 14 -65.38 22.77 -12.80
N ILE A 15 -65.18 23.23 -14.05
CA ILE A 15 -64.00 22.88 -14.86
C ILE A 15 -63.05 24.08 -14.80
N LEU A 16 -62.05 23.99 -13.94
CA LEU A 16 -60.78 24.72 -14.02
C LEU A 16 -59.86 24.17 -12.92
N THR A 17 -59.07 23.14 -13.26
CA THR A 17 -57.99 22.61 -12.42
C THR A 17 -56.77 22.57 -13.34
N VAL A 18 -56.08 23.70 -13.46
CA VAL A 18 -54.83 23.98 -12.73
C VAL A 18 -53.76 22.96 -13.07
N PHE A 19 -53.11 23.23 -14.20
CA PHE A 19 -51.79 22.74 -14.57
C PHE A 19 -50.78 23.57 -13.76
N PHE A 20 -50.50 23.20 -12.50
CA PHE A 20 -49.43 23.84 -11.72
C PHE A 20 -48.78 22.85 -10.74
N ALA A 21 -47.45 22.77 -10.86
CA ALA A 21 -46.48 22.45 -9.80
C ALA A 21 -46.53 21.06 -9.16
N LEU A 22 -45.77 20.13 -9.76
CA LEU A 22 -45.03 19.10 -9.02
C LEU A 22 -43.53 19.22 -9.37
N ASN A 23 -42.94 20.35 -8.96
CA ASN A 23 -41.53 20.39 -8.57
C ASN A 23 -41.53 20.36 -7.04
N SER A 24 -41.68 19.18 -6.45
CA SER A 24 -41.35 18.99 -5.04
C SER A 24 -39.83 19.06 -4.93
N ILE A 25 -39.34 20.28 -4.68
CA ILE A 25 -38.07 20.48 -4.01
C ILE A 25 -38.23 19.78 -2.66
N LEU A 26 -37.68 18.57 -2.53
CA LEU A 26 -37.40 17.99 -1.22
C LEU A 26 -36.30 18.85 -0.61
N ALA A 27 -36.71 19.94 0.03
CA ALA A 27 -35.88 20.62 1.01
C ALA A 27 -35.72 19.64 2.17
N ILE A 28 -34.64 18.84 2.15
CA ILE A 28 -34.21 18.11 3.33
C ILE A 28 -33.91 19.19 4.36
N ALA A 29 -34.76 19.32 5.38
CA ALA A 29 -34.51 20.24 6.48
C ALA A 29 -33.11 19.93 7.04
N GLN A 30 -32.24 20.95 7.08
CA GLN A 30 -30.90 20.79 7.61
C GLN A 30 -31.03 20.36 9.08
N LYS A 31 -30.51 19.16 9.41
CA LYS A 31 -30.54 18.61 10.77
C LYS A 31 -29.95 19.64 11.73
N SER A 32 -30.58 19.86 12.88
CA SER A 32 -30.03 20.79 13.87
C SER A 32 -28.71 20.26 14.43
N PHE A 33 -27.89 21.13 15.02
CA PHE A 33 -26.66 20.71 15.71
C PHE A 33 -26.92 19.61 16.74
N GLN A 34 -28.02 19.70 17.50
CA GLN A 34 -28.37 18.69 18.52
C GLN A 34 -28.76 17.35 17.89
N ASP A 35 -29.44 17.36 16.75
CA ASP A 35 -29.77 16.12 16.02
C ASP A 35 -28.51 15.44 15.51
N ILE A 36 -27.58 16.21 14.92
CA ILE A 36 -26.31 15.68 14.42
C ILE A 36 -25.48 15.12 15.58
N LYS A 37 -25.34 15.86 16.68
CA LYS A 37 -24.60 15.39 17.86
C LYS A 37 -25.20 14.11 18.45
N LYS A 38 -26.53 13.95 18.41
CA LYS A 38 -27.22 12.74 18.86
C LYS A 38 -26.96 11.54 17.95
N LEU A 39 -26.84 11.77 16.64
CA LEU A 39 -26.51 10.73 15.66
C LEU A 39 -25.04 10.29 15.74
N TYR A 40 -24.15 11.20 16.14
CA TYR A 40 -22.70 10.97 16.16
C TYR A 40 -22.08 11.30 17.54
N PRO A 41 -22.52 10.63 18.63
CA PRO A 41 -22.15 11.00 19.99
C PRO A 41 -20.66 10.76 20.32
N ASP A 42 -20.02 9.83 19.62
CA ASP A 42 -18.65 9.40 19.88
C ASP A 42 -17.60 10.13 19.02
N TYR A 43 -18.03 11.11 18.22
CA TYR A 43 -17.16 11.81 17.28
C TYR A 43 -16.99 13.28 17.68
N ASN A 44 -15.77 13.78 17.53
CA ASN A 44 -15.44 15.17 17.79
C ASN A 44 -15.84 16.11 16.64
N GLU A 45 -15.98 15.56 15.45
CA GLU A 45 -16.24 16.26 14.21
C GLU A 45 -16.96 15.33 13.21
N ILE A 46 -17.75 15.91 12.33
CA ILE A 46 -18.39 15.24 11.21
C ILE A 46 -18.23 16.06 9.93
N ILE A 47 -18.02 15.39 8.81
CA ILE A 47 -18.08 16.00 7.48
C ILE A 47 -19.55 16.06 7.06
N LEU A 48 -20.10 17.26 6.91
CA LEU A 48 -21.48 17.44 6.44
C LEU A 48 -21.57 17.23 4.93
N GLN A 49 -20.60 17.74 4.18
CA GLN A 49 -20.53 17.59 2.74
C GLN A 49 -19.08 17.51 2.25
N ASN A 50 -18.80 16.53 1.39
CA ASN A 50 -17.58 16.47 0.59
C ASN A 50 -17.96 16.26 -0.89
N SER A 51 -17.65 17.21 -1.77
CA SER A 51 -18.05 17.10 -3.17
C SER A 51 -17.05 17.66 -4.15
N GLU A 52 -16.96 16.99 -5.30
CA GLU A 52 -16.17 17.40 -6.45
C GLU A 52 -17.06 17.51 -7.68
N VAL A 53 -16.91 18.61 -8.43
CA VAL A 53 -17.68 18.88 -9.65
C VAL A 53 -16.71 19.19 -10.79
N TYR A 54 -16.64 18.30 -11.77
CA TYR A 54 -15.86 18.49 -12.98
C TYR A 54 -16.72 19.13 -14.07
N ASP A 55 -16.24 20.22 -14.66
CA ASP A 55 -16.75 20.81 -15.90
C ASP A 55 -15.71 20.58 -17.01
N ILE A 56 -16.04 19.66 -17.91
CA ILE A 56 -15.20 19.23 -19.04
C ILE A 56 -15.82 19.77 -20.33
N SER A 57 -15.13 20.67 -21.01
CA SER A 57 -15.59 21.30 -22.25
C SER A 57 -14.53 21.29 -23.34
N ILE A 58 -14.94 21.61 -24.56
CA ILE A 58 -14.03 21.82 -25.68
C ILE A 58 -13.81 23.31 -25.90
N GLU A 59 -12.56 23.76 -25.78
CA GLU A 59 -12.14 25.13 -26.08
C GLU A 59 -10.91 25.11 -26.98
N ASN A 60 -10.85 25.96 -28.02
CA ASN A 60 -9.72 26.05 -28.95
C ASN A 60 -9.24 24.70 -29.52
N ASN A 61 -10.19 23.82 -29.88
CA ASN A 61 -9.98 22.45 -30.36
C ASN A 61 -9.31 21.49 -29.35
N GLY A 62 -9.20 21.86 -28.08
CA GLY A 62 -8.69 21.01 -27.00
C GLY A 62 -9.69 20.86 -25.85
N LEU A 63 -9.39 19.96 -24.91
CA LEU A 63 -10.17 19.80 -23.69
C LEU A 63 -9.77 20.87 -22.68
N LYS A 64 -10.77 21.46 -22.03
CA LYS A 64 -10.61 22.25 -20.82
C LYS A 64 -11.35 21.57 -19.68
N ILE A 65 -10.63 21.40 -18.57
CA ILE A 65 -11.09 20.61 -17.43
C ILE A 65 -10.94 21.46 -16.18
N ILE A 66 -12.07 21.92 -15.66
CA ILE A 66 -12.16 22.66 -14.40
C ILE A 66 -12.81 21.75 -13.37
N GLN A 67 -12.27 21.74 -12.15
CA GLN A 67 -12.85 21.03 -11.02
C GLN A 67 -13.14 22.03 -9.91
N ASP A 68 -14.39 22.09 -9.48
CA ASP A 68 -14.82 22.80 -8.28
C ASP A 68 -14.94 21.81 -7.13
N ASN A 69 -14.30 22.11 -6.01
CA ASN A 69 -14.25 21.28 -4.83
C ASN A 69 -14.94 22.03 -3.68
N HIS A 70 -15.70 21.30 -2.87
CA HIS A 70 -16.38 21.83 -1.69
C HIS A 70 -16.29 20.86 -0.54
N TYR A 71 -15.90 21.38 0.62
CA TYR A 71 -15.85 20.65 1.88
C TYR A 71 -16.49 21.48 3.00
N GLU A 72 -17.38 20.84 3.75
CA GLU A 72 -18.02 21.39 4.94
C GLU A 72 -18.00 20.37 6.07
N SER A 73 -17.43 20.72 7.22
CA SER A 73 -17.44 19.90 8.44
C SER A 73 -17.93 20.69 9.65
N MET A 74 -18.37 19.98 10.70
CA MET A 74 -18.95 20.56 11.91
C MET A 74 -18.30 19.99 13.17
N ILE A 75 -17.89 20.87 14.08
CA ILE A 75 -17.31 20.50 15.38
C ILE A 75 -18.42 20.09 16.35
N LEU A 76 -18.31 18.90 16.94
CA LEU A 76 -19.34 18.31 17.80
C LEU A 76 -19.01 18.41 19.30
N THR A 77 -17.72 18.50 19.64
CA THR A 77 -17.23 18.48 21.02
C THR A 77 -16.14 19.54 21.25
N GLN A 78 -15.81 19.77 22.53
CA GLN A 78 -14.69 20.64 22.91
C GLN A 78 -13.34 20.12 22.38
N ASN A 79 -13.15 18.79 22.33
CA ASN A 79 -11.92 18.20 21.79
C ASN A 79 -11.78 18.43 20.28
N GLY A 80 -12.90 18.54 19.54
CA GLY A 80 -12.87 18.87 18.13
C GLY A 80 -12.35 20.28 17.82
N ILE A 81 -12.36 21.19 18.81
CA ILE A 81 -11.88 22.57 18.64
C ILE A 81 -10.39 22.60 18.27
N PHE A 82 -9.61 21.62 18.73
CA PHE A 82 -8.20 21.49 18.37
C PHE A 82 -7.98 21.15 16.90
N ASN A 83 -8.99 20.62 16.18
CA ASN A 83 -8.93 20.37 14.76
C ASN A 83 -9.31 21.61 13.94
N ASN A 84 -8.55 22.70 14.09
CA ASN A 84 -8.84 23.98 13.44
C ASN A 84 -8.12 24.16 12.09
N LYS A 85 -7.54 23.10 11.52
CA LYS A 85 -6.80 23.16 10.27
C LYS A 85 -7.38 22.21 9.23
N GLU A 86 -7.38 22.65 7.98
CA GLU A 86 -7.64 21.80 6.81
C GLU A 86 -6.58 22.09 5.75
N SER A 87 -6.39 21.16 4.82
CA SER A 87 -5.52 21.38 3.67
C SER A 87 -6.11 20.83 2.38
N PHE A 88 -5.70 21.43 1.27
CA PHE A 88 -5.89 20.87 -0.07
C PHE A 88 -4.60 20.98 -0.88
N SER A 89 -4.46 20.14 -1.90
CA SER A 89 -3.24 20.06 -2.72
C SER A 89 -3.49 20.43 -4.17
N TYR A 90 -2.46 20.92 -4.83
CA TYR A 90 -2.45 21.28 -6.24
C TYR A 90 -1.01 21.20 -6.79
N SER A 91 -0.81 21.25 -8.10
CA SER A 91 0.52 21.08 -8.72
C SER A 91 0.64 21.85 -10.03
N ASP A 92 1.76 21.72 -10.75
CA ASP A 92 1.96 22.40 -12.03
C ASP A 92 1.12 21.76 -13.15
N LEU A 93 0.68 20.51 -12.99
CA LEU A 93 -0.28 19.84 -13.89
C LEU A 93 -1.74 19.98 -13.45
N ILE A 94 -1.98 20.45 -12.22
CA ILE A 94 -3.30 20.66 -11.62
C ILE A 94 -3.30 22.04 -10.96
N LEU A 95 -3.54 23.06 -11.78
CA LEU A 95 -3.36 24.45 -11.39
C LEU A 95 -4.47 24.91 -10.45
N LEU A 96 -4.12 25.47 -9.29
CA LEU A 96 -5.07 26.19 -8.44
C LEU A 96 -5.50 27.49 -9.12
N LYS A 97 -6.80 27.68 -9.33
CA LYS A 97 -7.39 28.87 -9.95
C LYS A 97 -7.90 29.87 -8.91
N SER A 98 -8.56 29.37 -7.87
CA SER A 98 -9.11 30.17 -6.78
C SER A 98 -9.42 29.31 -5.57
N TYR A 99 -9.48 29.92 -4.39
CA TYR A 99 -10.02 29.29 -3.19
C TYR A 99 -10.69 30.32 -2.28
N ASN A 100 -11.62 29.85 -1.46
CA ASN A 100 -12.27 30.63 -0.42
C ASN A 100 -12.53 29.73 0.79
N ALA A 101 -12.41 30.27 2.00
CA ALA A 101 -12.65 29.53 3.22
C ALA A 101 -13.20 30.42 4.33
N TYR A 102 -14.07 29.87 5.16
CA TYR A 102 -14.68 30.57 6.27
C TYR A 102 -15.14 29.60 7.36
N THR A 103 -15.16 30.10 8.60
CA THR A 103 -15.86 29.47 9.71
C THR A 103 -17.30 29.96 9.73
N ILE A 104 -18.27 29.07 9.92
CA ILE A 104 -19.64 29.44 10.30
C ILE A 104 -19.79 29.23 11.79
N THR A 105 -20.18 30.28 12.53
CA THR A 105 -20.60 30.17 13.93
C THR A 105 -22.07 30.52 14.07
N ASN A 106 -22.70 30.13 15.18
CA ASN A 106 -24.07 30.51 15.50
C ASN A 106 -24.09 31.55 16.62
N ASP A 107 -24.50 32.77 16.28
CA ASP A 107 -24.68 33.86 17.24
C ASP A 107 -26.18 34.15 17.36
N ASN A 108 -26.78 33.81 18.50
CA ASN A 108 -28.21 34.03 18.78
C ASN A 108 -29.16 33.48 17.70
N GLY A 109 -28.84 32.29 17.14
CA GLY A 109 -29.65 31.63 16.11
C GLY A 109 -29.45 32.16 14.69
N LYS A 110 -28.50 33.09 14.47
CA LYS A 110 -28.08 33.52 13.13
C LYS A 110 -26.69 32.98 12.82
N GLU A 111 -26.54 32.39 11.63
CA GLU A 111 -25.24 31.98 11.12
C GLU A 111 -24.38 33.22 10.78
N LYS A 112 -23.16 33.25 11.31
CA LYS A 112 -22.16 34.26 11.01
C LYS A 112 -20.98 33.62 10.28
N LYS A 113 -20.66 34.14 9.09
CA LYS A 113 -19.48 33.71 8.32
C LYS A 113 -18.26 34.56 8.69
N ILE A 114 -17.18 33.90 9.07
CA ILE A 114 -15.91 34.53 9.45
C ILE A 114 -14.85 34.03 8.48
N LYS A 115 -14.32 34.91 7.63
CA LYS A 115 -13.33 34.55 6.60
C LYS A 115 -12.05 34.00 7.21
N VAL A 116 -11.51 32.93 6.64
CA VAL A 116 -10.16 32.45 6.93
C VAL A 116 -9.14 33.40 6.32
N THR A 117 -8.33 34.03 7.16
CA THR A 117 -7.22 34.92 6.74
C THR A 117 -5.85 34.30 6.95
N GLN A 118 -5.75 33.30 7.84
CA GLN A 118 -4.52 32.56 8.10
C GLN A 118 -4.45 31.35 7.16
N SER A 119 -3.54 31.42 6.18
CA SER A 119 -3.22 30.29 5.31
C SER A 119 -1.72 30.25 5.05
N ILE A 120 -1.17 29.04 4.94
CA ILE A 120 0.24 28.81 4.65
C ILE A 120 0.31 27.86 3.46
N GLU A 121 1.17 28.19 2.52
CA GLU A 121 1.56 27.27 1.45
C GLU A 121 2.89 26.62 1.80
N LYS A 122 2.97 25.32 1.58
CA LYS A 122 4.20 24.55 1.72
C LYS A 122 4.30 23.51 0.61
N GLN A 123 5.51 23.06 0.34
CA GLN A 123 5.72 21.87 -0.49
C GLN A 123 5.14 20.65 0.22
N SER A 124 4.42 19.79 -0.51
CA SER A 124 3.96 18.51 -0.01
C SER A 124 5.17 17.62 0.29
N GLN A 125 5.27 17.15 1.53
CA GLN A 125 6.33 16.25 1.96
C GLN A 125 5.81 14.83 2.01
N GLN A 126 6.47 13.94 1.28
CA GLN A 126 6.30 12.50 1.40
C GLN A 126 7.65 11.91 1.78
N SER A 127 7.69 11.06 2.81
CA SER A 127 8.94 10.55 3.39
C SER A 127 9.86 9.84 2.37
N SER A 128 9.31 9.37 1.26
CA SER A 128 10.03 8.68 0.18
C SER A 128 10.28 9.53 -1.07
N VAL A 129 9.81 10.79 -1.11
CA VAL A 129 9.96 11.70 -2.27
C VAL A 129 10.81 12.90 -1.88
N PHE A 130 11.98 13.04 -2.53
CA PHE A 130 12.91 14.13 -2.24
C PHE A 130 12.42 15.47 -2.76
N TYR A 131 11.84 15.49 -3.96
CA TYR A 131 11.26 16.67 -4.55
C TYR A 131 10.07 16.34 -5.46
N ASN A 132 9.03 17.15 -5.39
CA ASN A 132 7.86 17.13 -6.26
C ASN A 132 7.37 18.58 -6.48
N ASP A 133 6.40 18.79 -7.38
CA ASP A 133 5.73 20.08 -7.61
C ASP A 133 4.41 20.24 -6.84
N VAL A 134 4.01 19.23 -6.06
CA VAL A 134 2.74 19.23 -5.32
C VAL A 134 2.82 20.18 -4.13
N LYS A 135 2.03 21.24 -4.16
CA LYS A 135 1.91 22.23 -3.08
C LYS A 135 0.69 21.91 -2.23
N GLU A 136 0.84 22.04 -0.92
CA GLU A 136 -0.24 21.92 0.05
C GLU A 136 -0.57 23.33 0.60
N ARG A 137 -1.83 23.73 0.48
CA ARG A 137 -2.36 24.94 1.09
C ARG A 137 -3.05 24.56 2.40
N GLN A 138 -2.43 24.90 3.53
CA GLN A 138 -3.02 24.74 4.86
C GLN A 138 -3.82 25.99 5.23
N LEU A 139 -5.06 25.78 5.67
CA LEU A 139 -6.00 26.79 6.15
C LEU A 139 -6.13 26.67 7.66
N THR A 140 -6.07 27.79 8.39
CA THR A 140 -6.33 27.82 9.84
C THR A 140 -7.64 28.55 10.10
N PHE A 141 -8.65 27.81 10.54
CA PHE A 141 -10.00 28.33 10.76
C PHE A 141 -10.08 29.10 12.10
N PRO A 142 -10.52 30.37 12.09
CA PRO A 142 -10.68 31.15 13.30
C PRO A 142 -11.99 30.81 14.01
N ASN A 143 -12.12 31.20 15.29
CA ASN A 143 -13.37 31.15 16.05
C ASN A 143 -14.05 29.77 16.06
N ILE A 144 -13.26 28.70 16.14
CA ILE A 144 -13.78 27.35 16.27
C ILE A 144 -14.35 27.14 17.68
N GLU A 145 -15.61 26.73 17.73
CA GLU A 145 -16.35 26.37 18.93
C GLU A 145 -17.24 25.15 18.64
N THR A 146 -17.83 24.56 19.69
CA THR A 146 -18.81 23.48 19.49
C THR A 146 -20.00 23.98 18.68
N GLY A 147 -20.32 23.28 17.59
CA GLY A 147 -21.36 23.64 16.62
C GLY A 147 -20.88 24.54 15.48
N ALA A 148 -19.64 25.04 15.53
CA ALA A 148 -19.05 25.76 14.41
C ALA A 148 -18.80 24.83 13.22
N LYS A 149 -18.85 25.39 12.01
CA LYS A 149 -18.55 24.68 10.77
C LYS A 149 -17.29 25.23 10.12
N LYS A 150 -16.44 24.35 9.59
CA LYS A 150 -15.33 24.69 8.70
C LYS A 150 -15.82 24.50 7.27
N VAL A 151 -15.73 25.54 6.44
CA VAL A 151 -16.11 25.47 5.03
C VAL A 151 -14.98 25.99 4.16
N TYR A 152 -14.60 25.22 3.14
CA TYR A 152 -13.72 25.71 2.09
C TYR A 152 -14.14 25.20 0.71
N ASP A 153 -13.90 26.07 -0.26
CA ASP A 153 -14.12 25.84 -1.68
C ASP A 153 -12.83 26.14 -2.43
N TYR A 154 -12.47 25.33 -3.40
CA TYR A 154 -11.34 25.62 -4.27
C TYR A 154 -11.56 25.07 -5.68
N GLN A 155 -11.00 25.79 -6.65
CA GLN A 155 -11.10 25.47 -8.06
C GLN A 155 -9.73 25.11 -8.60
N THR A 156 -9.62 23.98 -9.28
CA THR A 156 -8.42 23.53 -9.98
C THR A 156 -8.67 23.37 -11.48
N GLN A 157 -7.59 23.39 -12.26
CA GLN A 157 -7.60 23.11 -13.69
C GLN A 157 -6.63 21.98 -13.99
N PHE A 158 -7.12 20.90 -14.58
CA PHE A 158 -6.28 19.80 -15.06
C PHE A 158 -5.72 20.14 -16.43
N LEU A 159 -4.41 20.06 -16.59
CA LEU A 159 -3.72 20.32 -17.86
C LEU A 159 -3.61 19.07 -18.75
N ASP A 160 -3.66 17.88 -18.16
CA ASP A 160 -3.62 16.61 -18.88
C ASP A 160 -4.91 15.80 -18.66
N PRO A 161 -5.69 15.49 -19.71
CA PRO A 161 -6.89 14.68 -19.60
C PRO A 161 -6.65 13.21 -19.20
N HIS A 162 -5.40 12.72 -19.24
CA HIS A 162 -5.05 11.35 -18.81
C HIS A 162 -4.84 11.25 -17.30
N LEU A 163 -4.73 12.37 -16.60
CA LEU A 163 -4.36 12.44 -15.18
C LEU A 163 -5.52 12.84 -14.25
N LEU A 164 -6.75 12.50 -14.66
CA LEU A 164 -7.94 12.76 -13.85
C LEU A 164 -7.92 11.94 -12.55
N HIS A 165 -8.41 12.54 -11.49
CA HIS A 165 -8.40 11.93 -10.17
C HIS A 165 -9.63 11.05 -9.94
N LYS A 166 -9.44 10.02 -9.13
CA LYS A 166 -10.52 9.24 -8.52
C LYS A 166 -11.18 10.04 -7.40
N PHE A 167 -12.48 9.83 -7.21
CA PHE A 167 -13.24 10.39 -6.10
C PHE A 167 -13.44 9.33 -5.00
N ILE A 168 -13.00 9.64 -3.79
CA ILE A 168 -13.08 8.75 -2.63
C ILE A 168 -14.24 9.19 -1.73
N PHE A 169 -15.15 8.27 -1.42
CA PHE A 169 -16.35 8.59 -0.62
C PHE A 169 -16.12 8.50 0.90
N GLY A 170 -15.06 7.84 1.37
CA GLY A 170 -14.80 7.66 2.81
C GLY A 170 -13.70 8.58 3.35
N ASP A 171 -13.68 8.74 4.67
CA ASP A 171 -12.69 9.51 5.44
C ASP A 171 -12.46 8.85 6.82
N ALA A 172 -11.51 9.35 7.62
CA ALA A 172 -11.36 8.98 9.04
C ALA A 172 -12.53 9.52 9.90
N LEU A 173 -13.22 10.56 9.44
CA LEU A 173 -14.42 11.10 10.05
C LEU A 173 -15.69 10.52 9.40
N PRO A 174 -16.82 10.45 10.14
CA PRO A 174 -18.11 10.17 9.51
C PRO A 174 -18.45 11.27 8.48
N ILE A 175 -19.12 10.89 7.40
CA ILE A 175 -19.56 11.83 6.35
C ILE A 175 -21.07 11.71 6.15
N GLN A 176 -21.79 12.83 6.24
CA GLN A 176 -23.23 12.84 6.04
C GLN A 176 -23.61 12.77 4.54
N SER A 177 -22.90 13.48 3.68
CA SER A 177 -23.16 13.54 2.23
C SER A 177 -21.85 13.65 1.46
N SER A 178 -21.68 12.82 0.43
CA SER A 178 -20.54 12.92 -0.47
C SER A 178 -20.95 12.62 -1.92
N PHE A 179 -20.46 13.43 -2.87
CA PHE A 179 -20.78 13.21 -4.28
C PHE A 179 -19.70 13.68 -5.26
N LEU A 180 -19.61 12.96 -6.37
CA LEU A 180 -18.89 13.34 -7.57
C LEU A 180 -19.92 13.73 -8.64
N GLU A 181 -19.75 14.89 -9.28
CA GLU A 181 -20.52 15.30 -10.45
C GLU A 181 -19.57 15.60 -11.62
N ILE A 182 -19.85 15.06 -12.81
CA ILE A 182 -19.09 15.33 -14.02
C ILE A 182 -20.04 15.87 -15.07
N ARG A 183 -19.74 17.06 -15.56
CA ARG A 183 -20.47 17.77 -16.61
C ARG A 183 -19.63 17.80 -17.86
N THR A 184 -20.14 17.24 -18.95
CA THR A 184 -19.40 17.17 -20.22
C THR A 184 -20.19 17.76 -21.38
N ASP A 185 -19.50 18.37 -22.33
CA ASP A 185 -20.08 18.66 -23.64
C ASP A 185 -20.49 17.33 -24.32
N LYS A 186 -21.51 17.38 -25.20
CA LYS A 186 -22.13 16.16 -25.80
C LYS A 186 -21.18 15.29 -26.61
N ASN A 187 -20.11 15.88 -27.14
CA ASN A 187 -19.09 15.24 -27.97
C ASN A 187 -17.88 14.74 -27.17
N ILE A 188 -17.96 14.74 -25.84
CA ILE A 188 -16.97 14.13 -24.94
C ILE A 188 -17.59 12.89 -24.31
N VAL A 189 -16.92 11.75 -24.47
CA VAL A 189 -17.34 10.48 -23.89
C VAL A 189 -16.45 10.14 -22.71
N ILE A 190 -17.06 9.93 -21.55
CA ILE A 190 -16.40 9.44 -20.34
C ILE A 190 -16.83 8.02 -20.04
N ASP A 191 -16.01 7.32 -19.27
CA ASP A 191 -16.34 6.04 -18.67
C ASP A 191 -15.83 6.01 -17.22
N TYR A 192 -16.25 5.01 -16.45
CA TYR A 192 -15.95 4.93 -15.02
C TYR A 192 -15.96 3.51 -14.48
N LYS A 193 -15.36 3.33 -13.31
CA LYS A 193 -15.47 2.11 -12.50
C LYS A 193 -15.64 2.44 -11.03
N ILE A 194 -16.55 1.73 -10.38
CA ILE A 194 -16.79 1.79 -8.93
C ILE A 194 -16.00 0.64 -8.28
N PHE A 195 -15.35 0.94 -7.17
CA PHE A 195 -14.59 -0.02 -6.39
C PHE A 195 -15.04 -0.01 -4.92
N ASN A 196 -14.90 -1.16 -4.25
CA ASN A 196 -15.22 -1.40 -2.83
C ASN A 196 -16.63 -1.00 -2.40
N ASP A 197 -17.61 -1.18 -3.29
CA ASP A 197 -19.02 -0.96 -2.97
C ASP A 197 -19.84 -2.25 -3.21
N PRO A 198 -19.57 -3.34 -2.47
CA PRO A 198 -20.19 -4.64 -2.72
C PRO A 198 -21.71 -4.65 -2.45
N ASN A 199 -22.22 -3.63 -1.76
CA ASN A 199 -23.65 -3.49 -1.44
C ASN A 199 -24.33 -2.45 -2.35
N GLU A 200 -23.66 -1.96 -3.39
CA GLU A 200 -24.18 -0.98 -4.36
C GLU A 200 -24.80 0.26 -3.68
N THR A 201 -24.10 0.77 -2.66
CA THR A 201 -24.55 1.92 -1.86
C THR A 201 -24.35 3.24 -2.60
N ILE A 202 -23.43 3.31 -3.56
CA ILE A 202 -23.21 4.51 -4.38
C ILE A 202 -24.32 4.61 -5.43
N THR A 203 -25.14 5.64 -5.31
CA THR A 203 -26.19 5.94 -6.28
C THR A 203 -25.62 6.65 -7.51
N TYR A 204 -25.99 6.22 -8.71
CA TYR A 204 -25.57 6.84 -9.97
C TYR A 204 -26.77 7.40 -10.74
N SER A 205 -26.60 8.58 -11.35
CA SER A 205 -27.56 9.15 -12.29
C SER A 205 -26.88 9.83 -13.48
N ARG A 206 -27.56 9.81 -14.63
CA ARG A 206 -27.17 10.54 -15.84
C ARG A 206 -28.34 11.38 -16.32
N THR A 207 -28.11 12.68 -16.51
CA THR A 207 -29.12 13.61 -17.02
C THR A 207 -28.55 14.51 -18.10
N GLU A 208 -29.43 15.19 -18.82
CA GLU A 208 -29.06 16.26 -19.73
C GLU A 208 -29.58 17.59 -19.20
N LYS A 209 -28.72 18.59 -19.13
CA LYS A 209 -29.10 19.94 -18.70
C LYS A 209 -28.25 20.97 -19.41
N LYS A 210 -28.89 22.00 -19.97
CA LYS A 210 -28.22 23.11 -20.70
C LYS A 210 -27.22 22.62 -21.77
N GLY A 211 -27.58 21.57 -22.51
CA GLY A 211 -26.75 21.01 -23.58
C GLY A 211 -25.53 20.22 -23.11
N LYS A 212 -25.38 19.93 -21.81
CA LYS A 212 -24.33 19.06 -21.27
C LYS A 212 -24.88 17.72 -20.79
N TRP A 213 -24.06 16.67 -20.82
CA TRP A 213 -24.28 15.48 -20.02
C TRP A 213 -23.86 15.75 -18.58
N ILE A 214 -24.67 15.32 -17.61
CA ILE A 214 -24.35 15.37 -16.18
C ILE A 214 -24.38 13.94 -15.65
N HIS A 215 -23.23 13.47 -15.18
CA HIS A 215 -23.05 12.19 -14.49
C HIS A 215 -22.85 12.48 -13.01
N LYS A 216 -23.62 11.85 -12.13
CA LYS A 216 -23.50 12.08 -10.69
C LYS A 216 -23.50 10.77 -9.91
N TRP A 217 -22.50 10.61 -9.05
CA TRP A 217 -22.40 9.54 -8.06
C TRP A 217 -22.56 10.13 -6.67
N SER A 218 -23.37 9.51 -5.80
CA SER A 218 -23.63 10.04 -4.46
C SER A 218 -23.75 8.93 -3.42
N LEU A 219 -23.18 9.19 -2.25
CA LEU A 219 -23.26 8.35 -1.06
C LEU A 219 -23.55 9.22 0.17
N SER A 220 -24.36 8.71 1.09
CA SER A 220 -24.79 9.43 2.30
C SER A 220 -24.64 8.56 3.53
N ASP A 221 -24.60 9.19 4.71
CA ASP A 221 -24.47 8.54 6.02
C ASP A 221 -23.32 7.51 6.08
N ILE A 222 -22.14 7.96 5.63
CA ILE A 222 -20.92 7.19 5.45
C ILE A 222 -20.22 7.04 6.79
N LYS A 223 -19.91 5.79 7.14
CA LYS A 223 -19.15 5.47 8.34
C LYS A 223 -17.67 5.79 8.14
N PRO A 224 -16.95 6.20 9.20
CA PRO A 224 -15.52 6.42 9.13
C PRO A 224 -14.78 5.13 8.77
N ALA A 225 -13.72 5.26 7.97
CA ALA A 225 -12.81 4.18 7.65
C ALA A 225 -12.03 3.77 8.90
N LYS A 226 -12.04 2.46 9.22
CA LYS A 226 -11.29 1.90 10.35
C LYS A 226 -9.85 1.62 9.90
N TYR A 227 -8.87 2.28 10.50
CA TYR A 227 -7.46 1.95 10.32
C TYR A 227 -7.07 0.78 11.21
N GLU A 228 -6.60 -0.30 10.60
CA GLU A 228 -6.19 -1.52 11.29
C GLU A 228 -4.76 -1.87 10.88
N GLU A 229 -3.93 -2.34 11.82
CA GLU A 229 -2.55 -2.73 11.53
C GLU A 229 -2.50 -3.78 10.41
N ASN A 230 -1.49 -3.66 9.53
CA ASN A 230 -1.31 -4.55 8.38
C ASN A 230 -2.53 -4.63 7.43
N THR A 231 -3.36 -3.58 7.36
CA THR A 231 -4.31 -3.47 6.24
C THR A 231 -3.55 -3.24 4.93
N PRO A 232 -4.02 -3.76 3.78
CA PRO A 232 -3.56 -3.30 2.47
C PRO A 232 -3.79 -1.79 2.30
N GLY A 233 -3.35 -1.24 1.17
CA GLY A 233 -3.52 0.17 0.86
C GLY A 233 -4.97 0.67 1.06
N TYR A 234 -5.13 1.93 1.44
CA TYR A 234 -6.42 2.55 1.77
C TYR A 234 -7.52 2.32 0.71
N LEU A 235 -7.12 2.26 -0.56
CA LEU A 235 -7.99 2.01 -1.70
C LEU A 235 -8.55 0.58 -1.76
N TYR A 236 -8.15 -0.35 -0.89
CA TYR A 236 -8.75 -1.69 -0.82
C TYR A 236 -10.03 -1.73 0.03
N ILE A 237 -10.29 -0.71 0.86
CA ILE A 237 -11.36 -0.74 1.85
C ILE A 237 -12.38 0.37 1.70
N VAL A 238 -12.04 1.46 0.98
CA VAL A 238 -12.92 2.62 0.87
C VAL A 238 -13.64 2.64 -0.48
N PRO A 239 -14.98 2.83 -0.51
CA PRO A 239 -15.74 3.02 -1.74
C PRO A 239 -15.24 4.22 -2.52
N HIS A 240 -15.00 4.05 -3.81
CA HIS A 240 -14.52 5.15 -4.67
C HIS A 240 -14.90 4.93 -6.14
N VAL A 241 -14.91 6.03 -6.90
CA VAL A 241 -15.14 6.05 -8.34
C VAL A 241 -13.85 6.50 -9.02
N ASN A 242 -13.38 5.72 -9.98
CA ASN A 242 -12.37 6.17 -10.94
C ASN A 242 -13.08 6.47 -12.27
N PHE A 243 -12.96 7.68 -12.78
CA PHE A 243 -13.51 8.05 -14.08
C PHE A 243 -12.40 8.54 -15.00
N TYR A 244 -12.62 8.43 -16.30
CA TYR A 244 -11.67 8.87 -17.31
C TYR A 244 -12.39 9.32 -18.57
N ILE A 245 -11.72 10.17 -19.35
CA ILE A 245 -12.18 10.52 -20.69
C ILE A 245 -11.77 9.38 -21.61
N ARG A 246 -12.74 8.80 -22.32
CA ARG A 246 -12.49 7.74 -23.29
C ARG A 246 -12.04 8.33 -24.62
N GLU A 247 -12.80 9.31 -25.10
CA GLU A 247 -12.56 9.98 -26.38
C GLU A 247 -13.34 11.31 -26.44
N TYR A 248 -12.94 12.19 -27.35
CA TYR A 248 -13.69 13.41 -27.65
C TYR A 248 -13.63 13.71 -29.15
N THR A 249 -14.65 14.40 -29.67
CA THR A 249 -14.76 14.71 -31.11
C THR A 249 -14.78 16.21 -31.36
N VAL A 250 -13.83 16.70 -32.16
CA VAL A 250 -13.70 18.11 -32.58
C VAL A 250 -13.66 18.16 -34.10
N ASN A 251 -14.49 19.01 -34.72
CA ASN A 251 -14.52 19.21 -36.17
C ASN A 251 -14.60 17.90 -36.97
N GLY A 252 -15.38 16.92 -36.50
CA GLY A 252 -15.55 15.61 -37.12
C GLY A 252 -14.40 14.62 -36.90
N LYS A 253 -13.33 15.00 -36.19
CA LYS A 253 -12.22 14.12 -35.82
C LYS A 253 -12.37 13.65 -34.37
N THR A 254 -12.47 12.33 -34.19
CA THR A 254 -12.46 11.68 -32.87
C THR A 254 -11.02 11.41 -32.43
N THR A 255 -10.69 11.85 -31.22
CA THR A 255 -9.39 11.62 -30.58
C THR A 255 -9.58 10.69 -29.37
N PRO A 256 -9.00 9.48 -29.38
CA PRO A 256 -8.99 8.62 -28.21
C PRO A 256 -8.09 9.20 -27.11
N VAL A 257 -8.43 8.93 -25.85
CA VAL A 257 -7.67 9.37 -24.65
C VAL A 257 -7.28 8.15 -23.82
N LEU A 258 -8.22 7.55 -23.08
CA LEU A 258 -8.00 6.33 -22.27
C LEU A 258 -9.14 5.30 -22.48
N GLY A 259 -9.15 4.24 -21.67
CA GLY A 259 -10.26 3.27 -21.59
C GLY A 259 -9.95 1.88 -22.13
N ASN A 260 -8.74 1.66 -22.63
CA ASN A 260 -8.23 0.33 -22.93
C ASN A 260 -6.70 0.30 -22.81
N ILE A 261 -6.15 -0.91 -22.68
CA ILE A 261 -4.71 -1.13 -22.49
C ILE A 261 -3.89 -0.52 -23.65
N PRO A 262 -4.26 -0.68 -24.93
CA PRO A 262 -3.55 0.00 -26.02
C PRO A 262 -3.46 1.52 -25.89
N ALA A 263 -4.53 2.19 -25.47
CA ALA A 263 -4.55 3.64 -25.26
C ALA A 263 -3.60 4.05 -24.12
N LEU A 264 -3.66 3.37 -22.98
CA LEU A 264 -2.74 3.59 -21.85
C LEU A 264 -1.29 3.36 -22.26
N TYR A 265 -1.02 2.25 -22.95
CA TYR A 265 0.32 1.93 -23.44
C TYR A 265 0.84 2.99 -24.42
N ASN A 266 0.01 3.46 -25.35
CA ASN A 266 0.40 4.50 -26.30
C ASN A 266 0.73 5.84 -25.62
N TYR A 267 -0.01 6.19 -24.56
CA TYR A 267 0.29 7.35 -23.72
C TYR A 267 1.67 7.20 -23.06
N TYR A 268 1.91 6.06 -22.42
CA TYR A 268 3.21 5.74 -21.80
C TYR A 268 4.39 5.70 -22.78
N GLN A 269 4.20 5.16 -23.97
CA GLN A 269 5.24 5.15 -25.01
C GLN A 269 5.71 6.55 -25.40
N GLN A 270 4.86 7.59 -25.29
CA GLN A 270 5.29 8.96 -25.59
C GLN A 270 6.40 9.46 -24.66
N PHE A 271 6.44 8.97 -23.42
CA PHE A 271 7.43 9.37 -22.42
C PHE A 271 8.80 8.73 -22.64
N VAL A 272 8.88 7.65 -23.42
CA VAL A 272 10.09 6.82 -23.50
C VAL A 272 10.62 6.62 -24.92
N LYS A 273 9.85 6.98 -25.96
CA LYS A 273 10.23 6.78 -27.38
C LYS A 273 11.58 7.39 -27.77
N ASN A 274 11.99 8.47 -27.11
CA ASN A 274 13.22 9.21 -27.39
C ASN A 274 14.33 8.97 -26.36
N LEU A 275 14.10 8.10 -25.37
CA LEU A 275 15.03 7.82 -24.29
C LEU A 275 16.29 7.11 -24.80
N ASN A 276 17.46 7.53 -24.32
CA ASN A 276 18.77 6.87 -24.54
C ASN A 276 19.15 6.68 -26.01
N LYS A 277 18.73 7.59 -26.91
CA LYS A 277 19.06 7.51 -28.35
C LYS A 277 20.49 7.94 -28.69
N LYS A 278 21.12 8.73 -27.82
CA LYS A 278 22.49 9.19 -27.99
C LYS A 278 23.42 8.33 -27.15
N GLU A 279 24.44 7.74 -27.79
CA GLU A 279 25.46 6.97 -27.10
C GLU A 279 26.31 7.86 -26.17
N ASP A 280 26.60 7.36 -24.97
CA ASP A 280 27.58 7.91 -24.03
C ASP A 280 28.81 6.97 -24.00
N PRO A 281 29.98 7.42 -24.50
CA PRO A 281 31.17 6.57 -24.58
C PRO A 281 31.65 6.03 -23.23
N ASN A 282 31.56 6.83 -22.16
CA ASN A 282 32.06 6.44 -20.83
C ASN A 282 31.15 5.39 -20.19
N LEU A 283 29.83 5.57 -20.30
CA LEU A 283 28.87 4.59 -19.81
C LEU A 283 28.98 3.28 -20.60
N LYS A 284 29.22 3.35 -21.91
CA LYS A 284 29.44 2.16 -22.75
C LYS A 284 30.71 1.41 -22.39
N GLU A 285 31.84 2.12 -22.26
CA GLU A 285 33.11 1.54 -21.84
C GLU A 285 32.97 0.81 -20.49
N LEU A 286 32.37 1.47 -19.50
CA LEU A 286 32.11 0.86 -18.20
C LEU A 286 31.19 -0.37 -18.31
N SER A 287 30.12 -0.28 -19.10
CA SER A 287 29.17 -1.40 -19.28
C SER A 287 29.88 -2.63 -19.86
N LEU A 288 30.78 -2.43 -20.82
CA LEU A 288 31.62 -3.48 -21.39
C LEU A 288 32.64 -4.01 -20.37
N GLU A 289 33.25 -3.13 -19.57
CA GLU A 289 34.23 -3.51 -18.57
C GLU A 289 33.63 -4.41 -17.48
N ILE A 290 32.50 -4.02 -16.88
CA ILE A 290 31.87 -4.80 -15.80
C ILE A 290 31.24 -6.11 -16.29
N THR A 291 31.15 -6.30 -17.61
CA THR A 291 30.60 -7.49 -18.25
C THR A 291 31.64 -8.33 -19.02
N LYS A 292 32.90 -7.90 -19.09
CA LYS A 292 33.94 -8.51 -19.94
C LYS A 292 34.16 -10.00 -19.71
N ASP A 293 34.09 -10.44 -18.45
CA ASP A 293 34.35 -11.83 -18.04
C ASP A 293 33.05 -12.66 -17.89
N LYS A 294 31.89 -12.09 -18.25
CA LYS A 294 30.57 -12.73 -18.12
C LYS A 294 30.20 -13.41 -19.44
N LYS A 295 29.85 -14.70 -19.36
CA LYS A 295 29.63 -15.55 -20.53
C LYS A 295 28.19 -15.52 -21.02
N THR A 296 27.25 -15.28 -20.12
CA THR A 296 25.81 -15.32 -20.41
C THR A 296 25.15 -13.96 -20.21
N ASP A 297 24.05 -13.72 -20.92
CA ASP A 297 23.22 -12.52 -20.75
C ASP A 297 22.74 -12.36 -19.30
N GLU A 298 22.45 -13.47 -18.61
CA GLU A 298 22.10 -13.49 -17.18
C GLU A 298 23.25 -13.00 -16.28
N GLU A 299 24.47 -13.49 -16.48
CA GLU A 299 25.63 -13.04 -15.71
C GLU A 299 25.94 -11.56 -15.96
N LYS A 300 25.77 -11.09 -17.21
CA LYS A 300 25.96 -9.69 -17.58
C LYS A 300 24.93 -8.79 -16.93
N ILE A 301 23.64 -9.10 -17.05
CA ILE A 301 22.57 -8.27 -16.50
C ILE A 301 22.60 -8.26 -14.96
N LYS A 302 22.99 -9.38 -14.33
CA LYS A 302 23.22 -9.43 -12.88
C LYS A 302 24.36 -8.49 -12.46
N SER A 303 25.47 -8.47 -13.21
CA SER A 303 26.60 -7.56 -12.98
C SER A 303 26.16 -6.09 -13.08
N ILE A 304 25.42 -5.75 -14.15
CA ILE A 304 24.86 -4.40 -14.37
C ILE A 304 23.91 -4.01 -13.23
N PHE A 305 22.97 -4.89 -12.87
CA PHE A 305 22.00 -4.65 -11.81
C PHE A 305 22.68 -4.33 -10.47
N TYR A 306 23.66 -5.14 -10.06
CA TYR A 306 24.40 -4.89 -8.83
C TYR A 306 25.27 -3.64 -8.91
N TRP A 307 25.89 -3.36 -10.06
CA TRP A 307 26.62 -2.10 -10.24
C TRP A 307 25.72 -0.89 -10.05
N VAL A 308 24.52 -0.87 -10.64
CA VAL A 308 23.57 0.24 -10.51
C VAL A 308 23.16 0.44 -9.05
N LYS A 309 22.80 -0.63 -8.32
CA LYS A 309 22.40 -0.55 -6.90
C LYS A 309 23.49 -0.01 -5.99
N GLU A 310 24.75 -0.34 -6.28
CA GLU A 310 25.89 0.11 -5.46
C GLU A 310 26.33 1.54 -5.80
N ASN A 311 26.20 1.95 -7.06
CA ASN A 311 26.82 3.18 -7.55
C ASN A 311 25.83 4.31 -7.85
N ILE A 312 24.52 4.03 -7.89
CA ILE A 312 23.47 5.01 -8.13
C ILE A 312 22.58 5.11 -6.89
N LYS A 313 22.55 6.29 -6.26
CA LYS A 313 21.72 6.54 -5.08
C LYS A 313 20.26 6.75 -5.48
N TYR A 314 19.33 6.04 -4.83
CA TYR A 314 17.92 6.29 -5.01
C TYR A 314 17.50 7.62 -4.38
N ILE A 315 16.98 8.54 -5.21
CA ILE A 315 16.43 9.83 -4.81
C ILE A 315 15.22 10.10 -5.70
N ALA A 316 14.01 10.09 -5.12
CA ALA A 316 12.77 10.28 -5.85
C ALA A 316 12.52 11.74 -6.25
N PHE A 317 12.36 12.00 -7.55
CA PHE A 317 12.03 13.31 -8.13
C PHE A 317 10.78 13.21 -9.02
N GLU A 318 9.73 13.94 -8.65
CA GLU A 318 8.39 13.84 -9.27
C GLU A 318 7.83 15.23 -9.58
N ASN A 319 8.55 16.02 -10.38
CA ASN A 319 8.13 17.37 -10.78
C ASN A 319 7.31 17.34 -12.09
N GLY A 320 6.00 17.46 -12.01
CA GLY A 320 5.11 17.46 -13.17
C GLY A 320 5.28 16.18 -14.01
N TYR A 321 5.56 16.32 -15.31
CA TYR A 321 5.81 15.16 -16.18
C TYR A 321 7.11 14.43 -15.87
N GLU A 322 8.03 15.02 -15.10
CA GLU A 322 9.17 14.27 -14.56
C GLU A 322 8.73 13.17 -13.61
N GLY A 323 7.46 13.10 -13.16
CA GLY A 323 6.93 11.90 -12.50
C GLY A 323 6.86 10.67 -13.43
N PHE A 324 6.72 10.88 -14.74
CA PHE A 324 6.51 9.81 -15.74
C PHE A 324 7.68 9.60 -16.70
N ILE A 325 8.47 10.65 -16.96
CA ILE A 325 9.54 10.64 -17.97
C ILE A 325 10.87 10.23 -17.30
N PRO A 326 11.49 9.10 -17.68
CA PRO A 326 12.81 8.73 -17.18
C PRO A 326 13.86 9.71 -17.71
N ARG A 327 14.89 9.97 -16.92
CA ARG A 327 16.04 10.73 -17.38
C ARG A 327 16.98 9.84 -18.19
N GLU A 328 17.76 10.48 -19.05
CA GLU A 328 18.80 9.84 -19.86
C GLU A 328 19.81 9.12 -18.95
N ALA A 329 20.18 7.90 -19.34
CA ALA A 329 21.12 7.05 -18.61
C ALA A 329 22.49 7.73 -18.44
N SER A 330 22.91 8.55 -19.41
CA SER A 330 24.13 9.38 -19.32
C SER A 330 24.07 10.38 -18.16
N LEU A 331 22.93 11.06 -17.98
CA LEU A 331 22.74 12.00 -16.88
C LEU A 331 22.71 11.28 -15.52
N VAL A 332 22.01 10.14 -15.45
CA VAL A 332 22.00 9.30 -14.24
C VAL A 332 23.41 8.82 -13.89
N PHE A 333 24.17 8.40 -14.90
CA PHE A 333 25.56 7.98 -14.77
C PHE A 333 26.48 9.11 -14.32
N GLU A 334 26.33 10.32 -14.85
CA GLU A 334 27.12 11.49 -14.49
C GLU A 334 26.89 11.87 -13.02
N ARG A 335 25.63 11.97 -12.59
CA ARG A 335 25.27 12.49 -11.26
C ARG A 335 25.23 11.43 -10.15
N LYS A 336 25.22 10.14 -10.49
CA LYS A 336 25.17 8.99 -9.55
C LYS A 336 23.94 8.94 -8.65
N PHE A 337 22.81 9.47 -9.10
CA PHE A 337 21.52 9.29 -8.41
C PHE A 337 20.33 9.30 -9.38
N GLY A 338 19.20 8.77 -8.94
CA GLY A 338 17.95 8.76 -9.71
C GLY A 338 16.78 8.14 -8.95
N ASP A 339 15.59 8.26 -9.50
CA ASP A 339 14.37 7.63 -9.01
C ASP A 339 14.06 6.30 -9.72
N CYS A 340 12.88 5.72 -9.54
CA CYS A 340 12.56 4.36 -10.00
C CYS A 340 12.75 4.17 -11.51
N LYS A 341 12.19 5.09 -12.28
CA LYS A 341 12.31 5.15 -13.74
C LYS A 341 13.75 5.41 -14.19
N ASP A 342 14.50 6.25 -13.48
CA ASP A 342 15.92 6.52 -13.78
C ASP A 342 16.78 5.26 -13.58
N MET A 343 16.49 4.47 -12.53
CA MET A 343 17.15 3.18 -12.30
C MET A 343 16.85 2.17 -13.41
N GLY A 344 15.59 2.08 -13.85
CA GLY A 344 15.21 1.25 -14.99
C GLY A 344 15.88 1.71 -16.31
N SER A 345 15.95 3.02 -16.54
CA SER A 345 16.58 3.64 -17.70
C SER A 345 18.06 3.25 -17.82
N ILE A 346 18.86 3.48 -16.77
CA ILE A 346 20.29 3.17 -16.82
C ILE A 346 20.57 1.68 -16.97
N ILE A 347 19.81 0.80 -16.29
CA ILE A 347 19.93 -0.66 -16.46
C ILE A 347 19.68 -1.06 -17.92
N SER A 348 18.60 -0.56 -18.53
CA SER A 348 18.26 -0.89 -19.91
C SER A 348 19.32 -0.40 -20.91
N CYS A 349 19.90 0.78 -20.69
CA CYS A 349 20.95 1.34 -21.54
C CYS A 349 22.27 0.57 -21.42
N MET A 350 22.71 0.26 -20.19
CA MET A 350 23.92 -0.54 -19.95
C MET A 350 23.78 -1.95 -20.53
N ALA A 351 22.60 -2.55 -20.44
CA ALA A 351 22.30 -3.85 -21.07
C ALA A 351 22.46 -3.80 -22.59
N GLN A 352 21.95 -2.74 -23.24
CA GLN A 352 22.13 -2.53 -24.67
C GLN A 352 23.62 -2.41 -25.05
N TYR A 353 24.41 -1.65 -24.30
CA TYR A 353 25.87 -1.53 -24.53
C TYR A 353 26.61 -2.86 -24.36
N ALA A 354 26.21 -3.68 -23.38
CA ALA A 354 26.78 -5.02 -23.15
C ALA A 354 26.25 -6.10 -24.10
N ASN A 355 25.41 -5.72 -25.08
CA ASN A 355 24.74 -6.59 -26.05
C ASN A 355 23.90 -7.69 -25.37
N VAL A 356 23.24 -7.35 -24.25
CA VAL A 356 22.25 -8.18 -23.58
C VAL A 356 20.90 -7.91 -24.22
N LYS A 357 20.26 -8.96 -24.75
CA LYS A 357 18.97 -8.83 -25.43
C LYS A 357 17.81 -8.79 -24.45
N ASP A 358 16.65 -8.33 -24.94
CA ASP A 358 15.36 -8.44 -24.26
C ASP A 358 15.32 -7.80 -22.85
N VAL A 359 16.00 -6.66 -22.72
CA VAL A 359 15.90 -5.77 -21.54
C VAL A 359 15.09 -4.53 -21.92
N THR A 360 13.99 -4.30 -21.22
CA THR A 360 13.09 -3.16 -21.43
C THR A 360 12.69 -2.51 -20.12
N ILE A 361 12.31 -1.24 -20.17
CA ILE A 361 11.59 -0.59 -19.08
C ILE A 361 10.12 -1.05 -19.03
N ALA A 362 9.52 -0.96 -17.86
CA ALA A 362 8.20 -1.48 -17.56
C ALA A 362 7.47 -0.65 -16.49
N TRP A 363 6.17 -0.44 -16.67
CA TRP A 363 5.29 0.26 -15.73
C TRP A 363 4.58 -0.74 -14.82
N ILE A 364 4.49 -0.43 -13.54
CA ILE A 364 3.88 -1.32 -12.56
C ILE A 364 3.30 -0.54 -11.37
N GLY A 365 2.16 -0.98 -10.86
CA GLY A 365 1.63 -0.56 -9.57
C GLY A 365 2.24 -1.32 -8.41
N THR A 366 2.39 -0.67 -7.25
CA THR A 366 2.67 -1.35 -5.99
C THR A 366 1.41 -1.98 -5.40
N ARG A 367 1.60 -2.82 -4.37
CA ARG A 367 0.52 -3.50 -3.64
C ARG A 367 -0.40 -2.58 -2.85
N SER A 368 -0.12 -1.28 -2.76
CA SER A 368 -1.07 -0.32 -2.21
C SER A 368 -2.23 0.01 -3.18
N ILE A 369 -2.10 -0.36 -4.46
CA ILE A 369 -3.10 -0.13 -5.51
C ILE A 369 -3.89 -1.41 -5.77
N PRO A 370 -5.24 -1.41 -5.72
CA PRO A 370 -6.05 -2.62 -5.83
C PRO A 370 -6.42 -3.02 -7.26
N TYR A 371 -6.02 -2.24 -8.26
CA TYR A 371 -6.46 -2.43 -9.64
C TYR A 371 -5.55 -3.38 -10.43
N SER A 372 -6.15 -4.07 -11.40
CA SER A 372 -5.48 -4.66 -12.57
C SER A 372 -5.61 -3.75 -13.79
N TYR A 373 -4.81 -3.97 -14.83
CA TYR A 373 -4.93 -3.24 -16.10
C TYR A 373 -6.26 -3.53 -16.81
N ASN A 374 -6.77 -4.76 -16.68
CA ASN A 374 -8.09 -5.13 -17.19
C ASN A 374 -9.21 -4.44 -16.42
N ASP A 375 -9.01 -4.23 -15.12
CA ASP A 375 -9.99 -3.53 -14.31
C ASP A 375 -10.09 -2.06 -14.68
N LEU A 376 -8.96 -1.40 -14.90
CA LEU A 376 -8.86 0.04 -15.10
C LEU A 376 -7.63 0.37 -15.96
N ALA A 377 -7.81 0.62 -17.26
CA ALA A 377 -6.69 0.98 -18.13
C ALA A 377 -6.40 2.50 -18.09
N THR A 378 -5.98 3.01 -16.92
CA THR A 378 -5.59 4.41 -16.71
C THR A 378 -4.28 4.51 -15.92
N PRO A 379 -3.62 5.67 -15.88
CA PRO A 379 -2.41 5.83 -15.07
C PRO A 379 -2.59 5.57 -13.56
N SER A 380 -3.82 5.46 -13.07
CA SER A 380 -4.10 5.13 -11.66
C SER A 380 -3.67 3.72 -11.24
N VAL A 381 -3.35 2.84 -12.18
CA VAL A 381 -2.89 1.46 -11.87
C VAL A 381 -1.41 1.38 -11.57
N ASP A 382 -0.63 2.39 -11.97
CA ASP A 382 0.81 2.40 -11.87
C ASP A 382 1.30 3.57 -11.01
N ASN A 383 2.30 3.29 -10.19
CA ASN A 383 3.02 4.29 -9.39
C ASN A 383 4.53 3.99 -9.33
N HIS A 384 5.01 3.05 -10.15
CA HIS A 384 6.40 2.61 -10.17
C HIS A 384 6.84 2.22 -11.58
N MET A 385 8.16 2.28 -11.83
CA MET A 385 8.76 1.89 -13.10
C MET A 385 10.09 1.18 -12.85
N ILE A 386 10.32 0.07 -13.56
CA ILE A 386 11.49 -0.80 -13.39
C ILE A 386 12.06 -1.21 -14.75
N ALA A 387 13.18 -1.93 -14.76
CA ALA A 387 13.60 -2.71 -15.91
C ALA A 387 13.16 -4.18 -15.77
N ILE A 388 12.97 -4.86 -16.90
CA ILE A 388 12.67 -6.29 -16.99
C ILE A 388 13.63 -6.92 -17.99
N PHE A 389 14.12 -8.11 -17.66
CA PHE A 389 14.91 -8.96 -18.54
C PHE A 389 14.14 -10.25 -18.85
N LYS A 390 13.96 -10.58 -20.12
CA LYS A 390 13.37 -11.85 -20.53
C LYS A 390 14.42 -12.97 -20.45
N LYS A 391 14.13 -14.02 -19.69
CA LYS A 391 14.99 -15.20 -19.53
C LYS A 391 14.22 -16.44 -20.00
N GLY A 392 14.36 -16.75 -21.29
CA GLY A 392 13.57 -17.82 -21.92
C GLY A 392 12.08 -17.44 -21.95
N ASP A 393 11.25 -18.27 -21.31
CA ASP A 393 9.80 -18.03 -21.16
C ASP A 393 9.45 -17.22 -19.90
N ASP A 394 10.42 -17.01 -19.01
CA ASP A 394 10.26 -16.28 -17.75
C ASP A 394 10.79 -14.84 -17.83
N TYR A 395 10.49 -14.06 -16.79
CA TYR A 395 10.92 -12.68 -16.64
C TYR A 395 11.65 -12.46 -15.32
N VAL A 396 12.77 -11.74 -15.37
CA VAL A 396 13.48 -11.22 -14.20
C VAL A 396 13.13 -9.75 -14.03
N PHE A 397 12.59 -9.40 -12.87
CA PHE A 397 12.20 -8.03 -12.51
C PHE A 397 13.39 -7.32 -11.87
N LEU A 398 13.96 -6.34 -12.60
CA LEU A 398 15.16 -5.63 -12.22
C LEU A 398 14.80 -4.31 -11.52
N ASP A 399 14.28 -4.45 -10.30
CA ASP A 399 13.97 -3.31 -9.45
C ASP A 399 15.17 -2.94 -8.56
N ALA A 400 15.87 -1.86 -8.95
CA ALA A 400 17.06 -1.38 -8.26
C ALA A 400 16.75 -0.29 -7.22
N THR A 401 15.48 -0.03 -6.87
CA THR A 401 15.14 1.00 -5.88
C THR A 401 15.36 0.56 -4.44
N ASP A 402 15.23 -0.72 -4.16
CA ASP A 402 15.66 -1.31 -2.89
C ASP A 402 17.15 -1.65 -3.00
N LYS A 403 18.01 -1.04 -2.18
CA LYS A 403 19.46 -1.28 -2.21
C LYS A 403 19.85 -2.73 -1.91
N GLU A 404 19.10 -3.44 -1.06
CA GLU A 404 19.49 -4.74 -0.51
C GLU A 404 18.88 -5.94 -1.25
N THR A 405 17.76 -5.76 -1.96
CA THR A 405 17.12 -6.84 -2.72
C THR A 405 18.09 -7.47 -3.75
N ARG A 406 18.28 -8.78 -3.69
CA ARG A 406 19.17 -9.52 -4.59
C ARG A 406 18.60 -9.72 -6.00
N TYR A 407 19.47 -10.04 -6.95
CA TYR A 407 19.08 -10.42 -8.30
C TYR A 407 18.21 -11.69 -8.29
N GLY A 408 17.22 -11.74 -9.18
CA GLY A 408 16.36 -12.90 -9.40
C GLY A 408 15.09 -12.95 -8.54
N ILE A 409 14.87 -12.00 -7.62
CA ILE A 409 13.59 -11.81 -6.94
C ILE A 409 13.09 -10.37 -7.14
N PRO A 410 11.78 -10.12 -7.30
CA PRO A 410 11.21 -8.77 -7.34
C PRO A 410 11.36 -8.07 -5.98
N THR A 411 11.12 -6.76 -5.89
CA THR A 411 10.92 -6.09 -4.60
C THR A 411 9.61 -6.54 -3.95
N ALA A 412 9.54 -6.52 -2.62
CA ALA A 412 8.41 -7.12 -1.90
C ALA A 412 7.05 -6.44 -2.22
N PHE A 413 7.09 -5.13 -2.49
CA PHE A 413 5.91 -4.28 -2.70
C PHE A 413 5.31 -4.37 -4.11
N ILE A 414 5.94 -5.06 -5.07
CA ILE A 414 5.38 -5.29 -6.42
C ILE A 414 4.89 -6.73 -6.66
N GLN A 415 5.07 -7.63 -5.68
CA GLN A 415 4.65 -9.02 -5.81
C GLN A 415 3.15 -9.15 -6.06
N GLY A 416 2.75 -10.04 -6.98
CA GLY A 416 1.35 -10.27 -7.31
C GLY A 416 0.69 -9.17 -8.15
N LYS A 417 1.39 -8.08 -8.46
CA LYS A 417 0.92 -7.00 -9.32
C LYS A 417 1.16 -7.34 -10.79
N GLU A 418 0.45 -6.64 -11.66
CA GLU A 418 0.65 -6.73 -13.11
C GLU A 418 1.65 -5.70 -13.56
N VAL A 419 2.49 -6.05 -14.53
CA VAL A 419 3.44 -5.16 -15.18
C VAL A 419 3.07 -4.99 -16.64
N LEU A 420 3.18 -3.77 -17.17
CA LEU A 420 3.00 -3.44 -18.59
C LEU A 420 4.34 -3.04 -19.21
N PHE A 421 4.71 -3.64 -20.34
CA PHE A 421 5.98 -3.35 -21.02
C PHE A 421 5.91 -3.61 -22.53
N SER A 422 6.95 -3.20 -23.25
CA SER A 422 7.12 -3.47 -24.69
C SER A 422 7.82 -4.81 -24.90
N GLU A 423 7.23 -5.69 -25.70
CA GLU A 423 7.88 -6.89 -26.22
C GLU A 423 7.59 -6.98 -27.72
N ASN A 424 8.63 -7.03 -28.56
CA ASN A 424 8.49 -7.06 -30.03
C ASN A 424 7.64 -5.92 -30.60
N ASN A 425 7.78 -4.70 -30.06
CA ASN A 425 6.98 -3.52 -30.41
C ASN A 425 5.47 -3.65 -30.13
N GLN A 426 5.07 -4.62 -29.31
CA GLN A 426 3.70 -4.77 -28.82
C GLN A 426 3.68 -4.62 -27.30
N TYR A 427 2.53 -4.22 -26.75
CA TYR A 427 2.37 -4.23 -25.31
C TYR A 427 2.25 -5.67 -24.81
N LYS A 428 2.79 -5.93 -23.62
CA LYS A 428 2.61 -7.18 -22.89
C LYS A 428 2.26 -6.88 -21.44
N ILE A 429 1.36 -7.68 -20.90
CA ILE A 429 1.06 -7.71 -19.47
C ILE A 429 1.56 -9.03 -18.90
N HIS A 430 2.23 -8.96 -17.76
CA HIS A 430 2.66 -10.14 -17.01
C HIS A 430 2.42 -9.95 -15.52
N LYS A 431 2.10 -11.03 -14.80
CA LYS A 431 1.93 -10.97 -13.35
C LYS A 431 3.26 -11.22 -12.64
N VAL A 432 3.65 -10.35 -11.73
CA VAL A 432 4.84 -10.56 -10.89
C VAL A 432 4.57 -11.73 -9.95
N PRO A 433 5.43 -12.77 -9.92
CA PRO A 433 5.25 -13.90 -9.03
C PRO A 433 5.41 -13.49 -7.57
N VAL A 434 4.73 -14.20 -6.68
CA VAL A 434 5.00 -14.12 -5.24
C VAL A 434 6.20 -15.01 -4.94
N VAL A 435 7.22 -14.46 -4.29
CA VAL A 435 8.42 -15.19 -3.89
C VAL A 435 8.04 -16.20 -2.81
N PRO A 436 8.35 -17.49 -2.99
CA PRO A 436 8.00 -18.52 -2.02
C PRO A 436 8.78 -18.35 -0.72
N ALA A 437 8.15 -18.77 0.39
CA ALA A 437 8.68 -18.63 1.75
C ALA A 437 10.10 -19.17 1.94
N ASN A 438 10.45 -20.27 1.27
CA ASN A 438 11.78 -20.90 1.36
C ASN A 438 12.91 -20.04 0.79
N GLN A 439 12.63 -19.11 -0.13
CA GLN A 439 13.62 -18.14 -0.61
C GLN A 439 13.83 -16.99 0.38
N ASN A 440 12.94 -16.82 1.35
CA ASN A 440 12.98 -15.83 2.41
C ASN A 440 13.17 -16.51 3.78
N GLU A 441 13.98 -17.56 3.84
CA GLU A 441 14.15 -18.34 5.07
C GLU A 441 14.88 -17.54 6.17
N ILE A 442 14.46 -17.74 7.42
CA ILE A 442 15.28 -17.52 8.61
C ILE A 442 15.66 -18.89 9.13
N LYS A 443 16.93 -19.23 9.02
CA LYS A 443 17.47 -20.51 9.44
C LYS A 443 18.35 -20.32 10.66
N GLU A 444 18.21 -21.18 11.65
CA GLU A 444 18.96 -21.07 12.89
C GLU A 444 19.33 -22.42 13.49
N THR A 445 20.55 -22.53 14.01
CA THR A 445 20.98 -23.68 14.82
C THR A 445 21.42 -23.15 16.18
N VAL A 446 20.87 -23.73 17.25
CA VAL A 446 21.09 -23.31 18.64
C VAL A 446 21.55 -24.52 19.45
N ASN A 447 22.78 -24.47 19.97
CA ASN A 447 23.30 -25.47 20.88
C ASN A 447 23.20 -24.94 22.30
N LEU A 448 22.60 -25.72 23.20
CA LEU A 448 22.23 -25.33 24.56
C LEU A 448 22.85 -26.27 25.58
N LYS A 449 23.26 -25.70 26.72
CA LYS A 449 23.69 -26.43 27.91
C LYS A 449 23.04 -25.84 29.16
N ILE A 450 22.89 -26.67 30.18
CA ILE A 450 22.47 -26.21 31.50
C ILE A 450 23.71 -26.18 32.40
N GLU A 451 24.10 -24.98 32.82
CA GLU A 451 25.28 -24.75 33.66
C GLU A 451 24.87 -23.84 34.81
N ASN A 452 25.18 -24.19 36.06
CA ASN A 452 24.90 -23.35 37.25
C ASN A 452 23.44 -22.84 37.31
N ASN A 453 22.46 -23.70 37.01
CA ASN A 453 21.03 -23.36 36.94
C ASN A 453 20.63 -22.29 35.91
N LYS A 454 21.48 -21.97 34.93
CA LYS A 454 21.13 -21.14 33.76
C LYS A 454 21.26 -21.93 32.47
N LEU A 455 20.61 -21.45 31.42
CA LEU A 455 20.79 -21.96 30.08
C LEU A 455 21.91 -21.14 29.40
N THR A 456 22.94 -21.82 28.90
CA THR A 456 24.01 -21.20 28.10
C THR A 456 23.90 -21.70 26.67
N GLY A 457 24.19 -20.85 25.70
CA GLY A 457 23.97 -21.18 24.30
C GLY A 457 25.01 -20.62 23.34
N SER A 458 25.24 -21.38 22.26
CA SER A 458 25.96 -20.94 21.06
C SER A 458 25.06 -21.18 19.86
N ALA A 459 24.97 -20.21 18.96
CA ALA A 459 24.02 -20.27 17.86
C ALA A 459 24.53 -19.60 16.60
N LYS A 460 23.99 -20.04 15.46
CA LYS A 460 24.18 -19.42 14.15
C LYS A 460 22.83 -19.15 13.52
N MET A 461 22.54 -17.89 13.23
CA MET A 461 21.36 -17.43 12.52
C MET A 461 21.73 -17.01 11.10
N GLU A 462 20.93 -17.38 10.11
CA GLU A 462 21.08 -17.03 8.69
C GLU A 462 19.75 -16.49 8.17
N ARG A 463 19.79 -15.32 7.52
CA ARG A 463 18.61 -14.67 6.92
C ARG A 463 18.79 -14.61 5.41
N TYR A 464 17.80 -15.11 4.67
CA TYR A 464 17.78 -15.18 3.21
C TYR A 464 16.72 -14.23 2.61
N GLY A 465 16.84 -13.93 1.32
CA GLY A 465 15.82 -13.18 0.55
C GLY A 465 15.42 -11.86 1.18
N TYR A 466 14.12 -11.63 1.36
CA TYR A 466 13.63 -10.39 2.00
C TYR A 466 13.98 -10.30 3.48
N ASN A 467 14.08 -11.42 4.21
CA ASN A 467 14.53 -11.39 5.60
C ASN A 467 15.98 -10.89 5.72
N ARG A 468 16.84 -11.20 4.74
CA ARG A 468 18.17 -10.58 4.62
C ARG A 468 18.05 -9.08 4.38
N SER A 469 17.33 -8.73 3.31
CA SER A 469 17.32 -7.38 2.75
C SER A 469 16.71 -6.36 3.70
N HIS A 470 15.55 -6.70 4.27
CA HIS A 470 14.86 -5.88 5.26
C HIS A 470 15.71 -5.70 6.53
N THR A 471 16.37 -6.76 7.01
CA THR A 471 17.26 -6.68 8.17
C THR A 471 18.43 -5.72 7.91
N LEU A 472 19.16 -5.87 6.80
CA LEU A 472 20.30 -5.01 6.52
C LEU A 472 19.90 -3.57 6.23
N MET A 473 18.76 -3.35 5.58
CA MET A 473 18.19 -2.01 5.39
C MET A 473 17.87 -1.33 6.74
N GLN A 474 17.27 -2.06 7.69
CA GLN A 474 16.97 -1.53 9.03
C GLN A 474 18.23 -1.22 9.85
N ILE A 475 19.25 -2.08 9.76
CA ILE A 475 20.49 -1.82 10.50
C ILE A 475 21.27 -0.66 9.87
N GLY A 476 21.23 -0.53 8.53
CA GLY A 476 21.85 0.58 7.82
C GLY A 476 23.33 0.74 8.13
N ASP A 477 23.76 1.98 8.37
CA ASP A 477 25.12 2.36 8.73
C ASP A 477 25.35 2.41 10.26
N ALA A 478 24.43 1.86 11.06
CA ALA A 478 24.57 1.82 12.51
C ALA A 478 25.91 1.19 12.91
N SER A 479 26.57 1.81 13.88
CA SER A 479 27.88 1.38 14.37
C SER A 479 27.92 1.31 15.90
N ASN A 480 28.94 0.62 16.42
CA ASN A 480 29.22 0.53 17.86
C ASN A 480 28.00 0.07 18.67
N LYS A 481 27.63 0.83 19.71
CA LYS A 481 26.51 0.52 20.61
C LYS A 481 25.17 0.37 19.88
N ALA A 482 24.89 1.19 18.86
CA ALA A 482 23.65 1.09 18.10
C ALA A 482 23.59 -0.23 17.32
N ARG A 483 24.68 -0.62 16.65
CA ARG A 483 24.81 -1.92 15.98
C ARG A 483 24.64 -3.07 16.96
N GLN A 484 25.28 -2.99 18.13
CA GLN A 484 25.19 -4.01 19.17
C GLN A 484 23.76 -4.20 19.68
N GLU A 485 23.01 -3.13 19.95
CA GLU A 485 21.62 -3.23 20.40
C GLU A 485 20.68 -3.77 19.30
N MET A 486 20.89 -3.36 18.04
CA MET A 486 20.13 -3.89 16.90
C MET A 486 20.38 -5.38 16.72
N VAL A 487 21.64 -5.82 16.73
CA VAL A 487 22.00 -7.25 16.64
C VAL A 487 21.44 -8.02 17.84
N LYS A 488 21.56 -7.49 19.06
CA LYS A 488 20.95 -8.09 20.26
C LYS A 488 19.44 -8.27 20.12
N GLY A 489 18.75 -7.30 19.53
CA GLY A 489 17.32 -7.41 19.22
C GLY A 489 16.99 -8.52 18.23
N LEU A 490 17.85 -8.75 17.22
CA LEU A 490 17.67 -9.78 16.19
C LEU A 490 17.88 -11.20 16.74
N VAL A 491 18.77 -11.38 17.71
CA VAL A 491 19.13 -12.69 18.27
C VAL A 491 18.53 -12.94 19.66
N LEU A 492 17.63 -12.07 20.14
CA LEU A 492 17.00 -12.19 21.45
C LEU A 492 16.29 -13.54 21.61
N LYS A 493 16.55 -14.25 22.73
CA LYS A 493 15.96 -15.56 23.02
C LYS A 493 15.22 -15.60 24.34
N GLY A 494 14.12 -16.35 24.37
CA GLY A 494 13.44 -16.75 25.60
C GLY A 494 12.80 -15.58 26.35
N ASN A 495 13.48 -15.08 27.38
CA ASN A 495 12.93 -14.09 28.33
C ASN A 495 13.77 -12.80 28.38
N ASN A 496 13.38 -11.87 29.26
CA ASN A 496 14.04 -10.58 29.44
C ASN A 496 15.40 -10.63 30.17
N LYS A 497 15.92 -11.82 30.47
CA LYS A 497 17.25 -12.07 31.07
C LYS A 497 18.25 -12.62 30.05
N PHE A 498 17.92 -12.57 28.76
CA PHE A 498 18.86 -12.84 27.69
C PHE A 498 20.04 -11.88 27.73
N ASP A 499 21.25 -12.44 27.79
CA ASP A 499 22.50 -11.71 27.81
C ASP A 499 23.41 -12.16 26.67
N LEU A 500 23.51 -11.32 25.65
CA LEU A 500 24.38 -11.54 24.49
C LEU A 500 25.83 -11.30 24.89
N LYS A 501 26.66 -12.34 24.85
CA LYS A 501 28.08 -12.27 25.24
C LYS A 501 28.96 -11.81 24.09
N THR A 502 28.84 -12.47 22.95
CA THR A 502 29.65 -12.22 21.76
C THR A 502 28.81 -12.47 20.53
N PHE A 503 29.07 -11.74 19.45
CA PHE A 503 28.53 -12.04 18.14
C PHE A 503 29.54 -11.74 17.04
N LYS A 504 29.36 -12.37 15.87
CA LYS A 504 30.10 -12.12 14.64
C LYS A 504 29.13 -12.11 13.47
N GLU A 505 29.22 -11.09 12.63
CA GLU A 505 28.40 -10.91 11.43
C GLU A 505 29.17 -11.35 10.18
N GLU A 506 28.48 -11.98 9.22
CA GLU A 506 29.05 -12.40 7.94
C GLU A 506 28.12 -11.99 6.77
N ASN A 507 28.70 -11.86 5.56
CA ASN A 507 27.99 -11.60 4.29
C ASN A 507 27.14 -10.31 4.24
N LEU A 508 27.62 -9.23 4.88
CA LEU A 508 26.95 -7.93 4.89
C LEU A 508 26.75 -7.35 3.48
N THR A 509 27.71 -7.52 2.58
CA THR A 509 27.73 -6.87 1.27
C THR A 509 27.32 -7.77 0.11
N ASP A 510 27.61 -9.07 0.19
CA ASP A 510 27.23 -10.03 -0.84
C ASP A 510 25.74 -10.37 -0.75
N LYS A 511 24.97 -9.91 -1.74
CA LYS A 511 23.50 -10.04 -1.79
C LYS A 511 23.04 -11.45 -2.12
N ASP A 512 23.90 -12.28 -2.69
CA ASP A 512 23.56 -13.66 -3.01
C ASP A 512 23.74 -14.61 -1.82
N LEU A 513 24.49 -14.18 -0.80
CA LEU A 513 24.72 -14.93 0.42
C LEU A 513 23.78 -14.48 1.55
N PRO A 514 23.39 -15.39 2.46
CA PRO A 514 22.58 -15.01 3.62
C PRO A 514 23.35 -14.10 4.56
N TYR A 515 22.66 -13.12 5.15
CA TYR A 515 23.21 -12.40 6.29
C TYR A 515 23.25 -13.35 7.48
N ALA A 516 24.44 -13.60 8.01
CA ALA A 516 24.66 -14.56 9.07
C ALA A 516 25.20 -13.92 10.34
N ILE A 517 24.76 -14.44 11.49
CA ILE A 517 25.19 -14.01 12.83
C ILE A 517 25.52 -15.26 13.64
N ASP A 518 26.80 -15.43 13.98
CA ASP A 518 27.25 -16.37 15.00
C ASP A 518 27.23 -15.66 16.36
N TYR A 519 26.66 -16.27 17.40
CA TYR A 519 26.57 -15.63 18.70
C TYR A 519 26.57 -16.61 19.88
N ASN A 520 27.04 -16.11 21.03
CA ASN A 520 27.00 -16.81 22.31
C ASN A 520 26.19 -16.00 23.31
N PHE A 521 25.41 -16.68 24.14
CA PHE A 521 24.54 -16.03 25.11
C PHE A 521 24.42 -16.81 26.41
N ASP A 522 24.11 -16.07 27.48
CA ASP A 522 23.54 -16.60 28.70
C ASP A 522 22.03 -16.28 28.72
N LEU A 523 21.24 -17.20 29.24
CA LEU A 523 19.81 -16.99 29.46
C LEU A 523 19.46 -17.41 30.89
N ASP A 524 19.44 -16.41 31.77
CA ASP A 524 19.19 -16.59 33.19
C ASP A 524 17.68 -16.66 33.51
N ASN A 525 17.32 -17.24 34.65
CA ASN A 525 15.92 -17.38 35.12
C ASN A 525 14.94 -17.95 34.08
N TYR A 526 15.42 -18.80 33.17
CA TYR A 526 14.60 -19.40 32.11
C TYR A 526 14.22 -20.85 32.40
N ILE A 527 15.12 -21.61 33.02
CA ILE A 527 14.80 -22.94 33.52
C ILE A 527 14.23 -22.84 34.93
N VAL A 528 13.31 -23.74 35.26
CA VAL A 528 12.73 -23.84 36.61
C VAL A 528 13.19 -25.16 37.22
N LYS A 529 13.86 -25.09 38.39
CA LYS A 529 14.27 -26.28 39.14
C LYS A 529 13.39 -26.42 40.39
N VAL A 530 12.73 -27.57 40.54
CA VAL A 530 11.90 -27.92 41.70
C VAL A 530 12.31 -29.31 42.16
N ASP A 531 12.76 -29.44 43.41
CA ASP A 531 13.31 -30.67 43.96
C ASP A 531 14.39 -31.30 43.05
N LYS A 532 14.09 -32.48 42.50
CA LYS A 532 14.94 -33.26 41.62
C LYS A 532 14.60 -33.08 40.13
N GLU A 533 13.76 -32.10 39.79
CA GLU A 533 13.29 -31.87 38.43
C GLU A 533 13.76 -30.52 37.86
N ILE A 534 14.09 -30.51 36.57
CA ILE A 534 14.33 -29.30 35.79
C ILE A 534 13.31 -29.23 34.67
N TYR A 535 12.63 -28.09 34.58
CA TYR A 535 11.67 -27.74 33.56
C TYR A 535 12.33 -26.80 32.55
N VAL A 536 12.34 -27.18 31.28
CA VAL A 536 12.95 -26.40 30.19
C VAL A 536 12.05 -26.40 28.95
N ASN A 537 11.74 -25.21 28.43
CA ASN A 537 11.06 -25.03 27.15
C ASN A 537 12.12 -24.82 26.06
N LEU A 538 12.05 -25.56 24.95
CA LEU A 538 13.02 -25.41 23.85
C LEU A 538 12.57 -24.41 22.77
N PHE A 539 11.35 -23.89 22.83
CA PHE A 539 10.88 -22.85 21.93
C PHE A 539 11.34 -21.48 22.43
N LEU A 540 12.65 -21.20 22.32
CA LEU A 540 13.20 -19.90 22.70
C LEU A 540 12.71 -18.77 21.80
N ASP A 541 12.31 -19.09 20.57
CA ASP A 541 11.57 -18.22 19.65
C ASP A 541 10.17 -18.77 19.41
N LYS A 542 9.17 -17.88 19.46
CA LYS A 542 7.76 -18.21 19.27
C LYS A 542 7.21 -17.51 18.03
N PHE A 543 7.69 -17.92 16.86
CA PHE A 543 7.33 -17.31 15.58
C PHE A 543 5.81 -17.32 15.35
N LEU A 544 5.27 -16.18 14.93
CA LEU A 544 3.83 -15.95 14.69
C LEU A 544 2.91 -16.07 15.91
N GLU A 545 3.42 -16.23 17.14
CA GLU A 545 2.57 -16.33 18.33
C GLU A 545 1.65 -15.11 18.51
N LYS A 546 2.14 -13.92 18.14
CA LYS A 546 1.41 -12.65 18.23
C LYS A 546 0.57 -12.32 16.99
N ALA A 547 0.52 -13.22 15.99
CA ALA A 547 -0.18 -12.98 14.73
C ALA A 547 -1.69 -13.30 14.80
N MET A 548 -2.29 -13.35 16.00
CA MET A 548 -3.74 -13.52 16.12
C MET A 548 -4.47 -12.27 15.64
N LEU A 549 -5.50 -12.46 14.83
CA LEU A 549 -6.34 -11.40 14.29
C LEU A 549 -7.52 -11.12 15.21
N ALA A 550 -7.82 -9.85 15.44
CA ALA A 550 -8.96 -9.42 16.24
C ALA A 550 -10.29 -9.88 15.63
N LYS A 551 -11.25 -10.28 16.48
CA LYS A 551 -12.55 -10.81 16.02
C LYS A 551 -13.42 -9.78 15.32
N ASP A 552 -13.26 -8.50 15.68
CA ASP A 552 -13.96 -7.36 15.11
C ASP A 552 -13.20 -6.72 13.94
N ARG A 553 -12.11 -7.36 13.46
CA ARG A 553 -11.38 -6.92 12.29
C ARG A 553 -12.26 -7.00 11.04
N VAL A 554 -12.27 -5.94 10.24
CA VAL A 554 -13.06 -5.87 9.00
C VAL A 554 -12.20 -5.83 7.75
N SER A 555 -11.02 -5.22 7.84
CA SER A 555 -10.09 -5.05 6.72
C SER A 555 -9.24 -6.30 6.53
N GLN A 556 -8.86 -6.59 5.29
CA GLN A 556 -7.91 -7.66 4.97
C GLN A 556 -6.61 -7.52 5.79
N TYR A 557 -5.88 -8.62 5.99
CA TYR A 557 -4.56 -8.61 6.64
C TYR A 557 -3.48 -8.96 5.61
N GLU A 558 -2.50 -8.09 5.44
CA GLU A 558 -1.43 -8.22 4.47
C GLU A 558 -0.06 -8.44 5.15
N PHE A 559 0.57 -9.56 4.85
CA PHE A 559 1.99 -9.78 5.13
C PHE A 559 2.84 -9.08 4.05
N GLU A 560 3.97 -8.50 4.46
CA GLU A 560 4.91 -7.86 3.53
C GLU A 560 5.47 -8.89 2.53
N TYR A 561 5.82 -10.08 3.00
CA TYR A 561 6.26 -11.22 2.19
C TYR A 561 6.07 -12.54 2.94
N LEU A 562 6.12 -13.65 2.20
CA LEU A 562 6.09 -15.00 2.77
C LEU A 562 7.44 -15.35 3.40
N THR A 563 7.44 -15.92 4.60
CA THR A 563 8.64 -16.37 5.33
C THR A 563 8.57 -17.85 5.70
N GLN A 564 9.74 -18.50 5.67
CA GLN A 564 10.00 -19.80 6.29
C GLN A 564 10.92 -19.62 7.49
N PHE A 565 10.61 -20.29 8.60
CA PHE A 565 11.48 -20.38 9.77
C PHE A 565 11.94 -21.83 9.93
N THR A 566 13.25 -22.04 9.99
CA THR A 566 13.85 -23.35 10.24
C THR A 566 14.80 -23.26 11.42
N THR A 567 14.47 -23.90 12.54
CA THR A 567 15.30 -23.86 13.75
C THR A 567 15.64 -25.25 14.24
N LEU A 568 16.93 -25.49 14.52
CA LEU A 568 17.41 -26.70 15.18
C LEU A 568 17.93 -26.34 16.57
N TYR A 569 17.20 -26.73 17.61
CA TYR A 569 17.68 -26.68 18.99
C TYR A 569 18.36 -28.00 19.36
N SER A 570 19.52 -27.94 20.00
CA SER A 570 20.26 -29.09 20.52
C SER A 570 20.58 -28.87 22.00
N LEU A 571 19.90 -29.57 22.91
CA LEU A 571 20.14 -29.48 24.35
C LEU A 571 20.99 -30.67 24.83
N GLU A 572 22.17 -30.38 25.38
CA GLU A 572 22.97 -31.38 26.10
C GLU A 572 22.29 -31.71 27.44
N ILE A 573 21.81 -32.95 27.61
CA ILE A 573 21.17 -33.37 28.86
C ILE A 573 22.26 -33.55 29.93
N PRO A 574 22.17 -32.90 31.11
CA PRO A 574 23.17 -33.08 32.16
C PRO A 574 23.34 -34.56 32.56
N LYS A 575 24.58 -35.01 32.78
CA LYS A 575 24.91 -36.44 32.95
C LYS A 575 24.14 -37.15 34.07
N ASN A 576 23.81 -36.43 35.15
CA ASN A 576 23.03 -36.92 36.30
C ASN A 576 21.51 -36.81 36.11
N TYR A 577 21.01 -36.47 34.91
CA TYR A 577 19.59 -36.37 34.61
C TYR A 577 19.14 -37.37 33.54
N THR A 578 17.84 -37.63 33.51
CA THR A 578 17.13 -38.35 32.45
C THR A 578 15.89 -37.56 32.03
N ILE A 579 15.33 -37.81 30.84
CA ILE A 579 14.09 -37.15 30.41
C ILE A 579 12.91 -37.89 31.03
N LYS A 580 12.17 -37.21 31.93
CA LYS A 580 10.93 -37.72 32.54
C LYS A 580 9.72 -37.48 31.64
N TYR A 581 9.67 -36.32 30.98
CA TYR A 581 8.61 -35.97 30.03
C TYR A 581 9.21 -35.31 28.79
N LEU A 582 8.79 -35.81 27.63
CA LEU A 582 9.10 -35.26 26.32
C LEU A 582 7.78 -34.96 25.60
N PRO A 583 7.58 -33.73 25.10
CA PRO A 583 6.41 -33.40 24.30
C PRO A 583 6.31 -34.25 23.04
N LYS A 584 5.09 -34.38 22.51
CA LYS A 584 4.86 -35.10 21.24
C LYS A 584 5.30 -34.24 20.06
N ASN A 585 5.66 -34.90 18.96
CA ASN A 585 5.85 -34.23 17.67
C ASN A 585 4.53 -33.61 17.21
N PHE A 586 4.64 -32.52 16.46
CA PHE A 586 3.50 -31.75 15.96
C PHE A 586 3.62 -31.46 14.48
N ASP A 587 2.53 -31.69 13.77
CA ASP A 587 2.39 -31.40 12.35
C ASP A 587 1.11 -30.60 12.12
N LEU A 588 1.21 -29.59 11.26
CA LEU A 588 0.09 -28.81 10.76
C LEU A 588 0.36 -28.50 9.30
N ASP A 589 -0.63 -28.73 8.44
CA ASP A 589 -0.56 -28.36 7.03
C ASP A 589 -1.96 -27.90 6.60
N ASN A 590 -2.11 -26.60 6.33
CA ASN A 590 -3.34 -26.01 5.80
C ASN A 590 -2.99 -24.95 4.72
N ASP A 591 -3.99 -24.21 4.25
CA ASP A 591 -3.82 -23.22 3.18
C ASP A 591 -2.94 -22.01 3.57
N TYR A 592 -2.71 -21.80 4.86
CA TYR A 592 -2.04 -20.61 5.38
C TYR A 592 -0.64 -20.90 5.93
N LEU A 593 -0.48 -22.05 6.58
CA LEU A 593 0.71 -22.44 7.32
C LEU A 593 1.02 -23.92 7.12
N LYS A 594 2.32 -24.24 7.10
CA LYS A 594 2.81 -25.59 7.34
C LYS A 594 3.80 -25.56 8.50
N ALA A 595 3.57 -26.36 9.52
CA ALA A 595 4.45 -26.48 10.69
C ALA A 595 4.82 -27.95 10.94
N HIS A 596 6.08 -28.18 11.28
CA HIS A 596 6.61 -29.47 11.68
C HIS A 596 7.57 -29.28 12.85
N PHE A 597 7.23 -29.81 14.02
CA PHE A 597 8.05 -29.81 15.23
C PHE A 597 8.38 -31.25 15.60
N ALA A 598 9.66 -31.63 15.55
CA ALA A 598 10.10 -32.98 15.81
C ALA A 598 11.20 -33.05 16.87
N TYR A 599 10.93 -33.80 17.94
CA TYR A 599 11.89 -34.11 18.98
C TYR A 599 12.64 -35.41 18.68
N GLN A 600 13.94 -35.42 18.92
CA GLN A 600 14.77 -36.62 18.78
C GLN A 600 15.88 -36.64 19.83
N LEU A 601 15.97 -37.70 20.64
CA LEU A 601 17.09 -37.93 21.55
C LEU A 601 18.15 -38.80 20.85
N LYS A 602 19.39 -38.31 20.76
CA LYS A 602 20.53 -39.07 20.23
C LYS A 602 21.80 -38.73 20.99
N ASN A 603 22.56 -39.73 21.42
CA ASN A 603 23.85 -39.56 22.11
C ASN A 603 23.80 -38.56 23.28
N ASN A 604 22.75 -38.64 24.12
CA ASN A 604 22.52 -37.72 25.26
C ASN A 604 22.26 -36.24 24.89
N ILE A 605 21.97 -35.96 23.62
CA ILE A 605 21.54 -34.65 23.13
C ILE A 605 20.10 -34.76 22.66
N LEU A 606 19.25 -33.87 23.19
CA LEU A 606 17.87 -33.73 22.74
C LEU A 606 17.80 -32.66 21.64
N TYR A 607 17.37 -33.07 20.46
CA TYR A 607 17.13 -32.21 19.32
C TYR A 607 15.64 -31.82 19.24
N LEU A 608 15.37 -30.57 18.90
CA LEU A 608 14.06 -30.10 18.43
C LEU A 608 14.26 -29.43 17.06
N ASN A 609 13.76 -30.09 16.01
CA ASN A 609 13.69 -29.54 14.66
C ASN A 609 12.36 -28.81 14.48
N ILE A 610 12.41 -27.55 14.07
CA ILE A 610 11.27 -26.69 13.80
C ILE A 610 11.33 -26.28 12.33
N SER A 611 10.24 -26.50 11.60
CA SER A 611 10.00 -25.90 10.28
C SER A 611 8.62 -25.26 10.30
N LEU A 612 8.54 -23.96 10.01
CA LEU A 612 7.29 -23.20 9.92
C LEU A 612 7.28 -22.37 8.63
N ILE A 613 6.32 -22.63 7.75
CA ILE A 613 6.23 -22.04 6.41
C ILE A 613 4.92 -21.26 6.29
N GLN A 614 5.01 -19.98 5.97
CA GLN A 614 3.86 -19.18 5.55
C GLN A 614 3.51 -19.43 4.08
N LYS A 615 2.23 -19.57 3.79
CA LYS A 615 1.74 -19.89 2.44
C LYS A 615 0.89 -18.82 1.78
N LYS A 616 0.38 -17.86 2.56
CA LYS A 616 -0.56 -16.85 2.07
C LYS A 616 -0.15 -15.46 2.51
N ILE A 617 -0.06 -14.55 1.55
CA ILE A 617 0.42 -13.17 1.76
C ILE A 617 -0.72 -12.22 2.16
N LEU A 618 -1.94 -12.46 1.66
CA LEU A 618 -3.13 -11.66 1.89
C LEU A 618 -4.23 -12.54 2.49
N LEU A 619 -4.65 -12.24 3.70
CA LEU A 619 -5.77 -12.88 4.38
C LEU A 619 -7.03 -12.03 4.22
N ASN A 620 -8.06 -12.62 3.64
CA ASN A 620 -9.41 -12.09 3.58
C ASN A 620 -10.17 -12.40 4.87
N LYS A 621 -11.33 -11.75 5.07
CA LYS A 621 -12.18 -11.96 6.25
C LYS A 621 -12.50 -13.44 6.52
N ASN A 622 -12.76 -14.22 5.47
CA ASN A 622 -13.06 -15.65 5.58
C ASN A 622 -11.84 -16.50 6.01
N ASP A 623 -10.63 -15.95 5.93
CA ASP A 623 -9.39 -16.63 6.32
C ASP A 623 -9.09 -16.45 7.83
N PHE A 624 -9.72 -15.49 8.52
CA PHE A 624 -9.31 -15.06 9.87
C PHE A 624 -9.51 -16.12 10.94
N GLU A 625 -10.67 -16.79 10.93
CA GLU A 625 -10.95 -17.84 11.90
C GLU A 625 -10.03 -19.06 11.69
N PRO A 626 -9.90 -19.63 10.48
CA PRO A 626 -8.94 -20.69 10.20
C PRO A 626 -7.48 -20.32 10.54
N TRP A 627 -7.07 -19.08 10.24
CA TRP A 627 -5.76 -18.56 10.61
C TRP A 627 -5.57 -18.55 12.14
N ASN A 628 -6.52 -17.98 12.88
CA ASN A 628 -6.45 -17.92 14.33
C ASN A 628 -6.42 -19.30 14.99
N GLU A 629 -7.16 -20.27 14.46
CA GLU A 629 -7.09 -21.66 14.92
C GLU A 629 -5.71 -22.28 14.68
N ALA A 630 -5.07 -21.99 13.55
CA ALA A 630 -3.69 -22.40 13.30
C ALA A 630 -2.72 -21.78 14.32
N ILE A 631 -2.82 -20.46 14.58
CA ILE A 631 -1.97 -19.76 15.55
C ILE A 631 -2.17 -20.30 16.98
N LYS A 632 -3.41 -20.62 17.38
CA LYS A 632 -3.69 -21.26 18.69
C LYS A 632 -2.96 -22.59 18.83
N LYS A 633 -3.01 -23.45 17.80
CA LYS A 633 -2.30 -24.75 17.79
C LYS A 633 -0.78 -24.57 17.91
N LEU A 634 -0.20 -23.59 17.22
CA LEU A 634 1.22 -23.24 17.39
C LEU A 634 1.52 -22.83 18.83
N LYS A 635 0.71 -21.91 19.38
CA LYS A 635 0.89 -21.40 20.74
C LYS A 635 0.81 -22.49 21.80
N THR A 636 -0.08 -23.47 21.66
CA THR A 636 -0.13 -24.63 22.57
C THR A 636 1.20 -25.37 22.58
N ASN A 637 1.76 -25.67 21.41
CA ASN A 637 3.05 -26.37 21.30
C ASN A 637 4.22 -25.52 21.79
N TYR A 638 4.24 -24.22 21.52
CA TYR A 638 5.27 -23.31 22.02
C TYR A 638 5.36 -23.23 23.55
N ASN A 639 4.34 -23.67 24.28
CA ASN A 639 4.33 -23.71 25.74
C ASN A 639 4.64 -25.09 26.33
N GLU A 640 4.86 -26.10 25.49
CA GLU A 640 5.28 -27.43 25.94
C GLU A 640 6.66 -27.36 26.61
N THR A 641 6.78 -28.02 27.76
CA THR A 641 7.98 -27.97 28.60
C THR A 641 8.52 -29.37 28.80
N ILE A 642 9.82 -29.57 28.58
CA ILE A 642 10.51 -30.83 28.87
C ILE A 642 10.79 -30.90 30.36
N ILE A 643 10.64 -32.08 30.94
CA ILE A 643 10.97 -32.35 32.34
C ILE A 643 12.17 -33.29 32.38
N LEU A 644 13.26 -32.81 32.98
CA LEU A 644 14.45 -33.61 33.29
C LEU A 644 14.39 -34.03 34.75
N GLN A 645 14.66 -35.29 35.05
CA GLN A 645 14.67 -35.86 36.39
C GLN A 645 16.08 -36.28 36.78
N GLU A 646 16.56 -35.80 37.92
CA GLU A 646 17.83 -36.24 38.53
C GLU A 646 17.74 -37.73 38.87
N LYS A 647 18.79 -38.47 38.48
CA LYS A 647 18.93 -39.93 38.62
C LYS A 647 18.98 -40.39 40.08
#